data_AF-A0AAV7Z8F3-F1
#
_entry.id   AF-A0AAV7Z8F3-F1
#
_cell.length_a   1.000
_cell.length_b   1.000
_cell.length_c   1.000
_cell.angle_alpha   90.00
_cell.angle_beta   90.00
_cell.angle_gamma   90.00
#
_symmetry.space_group_name_H-M   'P 1'
#
loop_
_entity.id
_entity.type
_entity.pdbx_description
1 polymer ?
#
loop_
_entity_poly.entity_id
_entity_poly.type
_entity_poly.pdbx_seq_one_letter_code
_entity_poly.pdbx_strand_id
1 'polypeptide(L)'
;MNTLKLRIFDLKPLDHEEEIELHWINCYEKVQKQITSHPKNQREEILRSEINKSTQYEQTVYCALLFILISMPESFDQIVRISREFSLFEVEQVELLLLELMRQIRGSDTSEENIKLNTDLLDILVNVNEKWLFAPKNQMLVSVSCYTFLRLITDHHSNQRFHSLATKETNYILKLFKNKKKECYSIGRDLIRLLQNLHTNRAFKPIWDELLTLKPNSDHEYFIDDILNIPTPRIYLQSRITPKMETQLLYLLQHVNLGNQRRYQLWFSNNFLSVQSQIGNKIQNVREGVAVDIARFLLSTFNNKEIKFQYGMTTRWALIGWLLTSIKSHSTETRLKCALFYDLFFFTPGRDNLQVIEPTIELMIISIVKYRNITENLMKFVNNCEQWDPRPKKQTVINISRAFNYLIKSKIISFEKLSSLYKEETLDQNIRETFLEKFRNFFGVQGSNERKRKKPETKNLNLIKSGNSINNNNTIEKNLNNKTNQNNNNDNNNNTVNNIFFKNNKSSNNNNNVNKQNNNLNNYVETFDKKRTKFNQKKLSSANDEQNSLENKFKNSVKKVQVELSNETTKIFGSLILEIRTRLKNQQSNVIDSIDKLLKLLILNYNKIKNKKINEEIIKFIVIEVSNNGNGNKKEEENSFQIIFEHILKILFRDQILLKSRNIVQSILKQMFSYEIRVSIIAFVYYMKNRGRLTEYFQLFNSNDKILVTHFQKASQKYPKFVSESLIQCLEMNTPKINILFVGNLEVISFIISNFGPFEIDQLVKKLQLKRIRLLHSGSKFSNLKKLIQKSLDNFDFFEQSNFFKLLVAEFSYRKMDIKNVVHLILIILQSVIKPNQFHKYNQLSNCLTNLLKEIEPDPALILLLLTFSPASSNSNMEMYNETDFVNISLLHWFKINQKKIDSIILNLQNNQEIKKNKNYLNLQNRLNSFIQIKSSFVKNF
;
A
#
# COMPACT_ATOMS: atom_id res chain seq x y z
N MET A 1 -46.35 -0.79 3.64
CA MET A 1 -45.04 -1.38 3.99
C MET A 1 -44.37 -0.47 5.00
N ASN A 2 -43.64 -1.00 5.97
CA ASN A 2 -42.94 -0.18 6.96
C ASN A 2 -41.63 0.36 6.36
N THR A 3 -41.38 1.65 6.48
CA THR A 3 -40.15 2.34 6.02
C THR A 3 -38.89 1.66 6.56
N LEU A 4 -38.94 1.17 7.81
CA LEU A 4 -37.90 0.40 8.52
C LEU A 4 -37.38 -0.87 7.82
N LYS A 5 -37.88 -1.25 6.63
CA LYS A 5 -37.39 -2.40 5.84
C LYS A 5 -36.73 -2.02 4.50
N LEU A 6 -36.69 -0.74 4.13
CA LEU A 6 -36.02 -0.27 2.91
C LEU A 6 -34.73 0.45 3.28
N ARG A 7 -33.59 -0.15 2.93
CA ARG A 7 -32.23 0.39 3.08
C ARG A 7 -31.46 0.08 1.80
N ILE A 8 -30.50 0.95 1.49
CA ILE A 8 -29.57 0.84 0.37
C ILE A 8 -28.20 0.33 0.87
N PHE A 9 -27.84 0.61 2.13
CA PHE A 9 -26.55 0.25 2.70
C PHE A 9 -26.63 -0.78 3.84
N ASP A 10 -25.73 -1.77 3.81
CA ASP A 10 -25.51 -2.76 4.88
C ASP A 10 -24.77 -2.16 6.10
N LEU A 11 -25.46 -1.28 6.83
CA LEU A 11 -24.93 -0.62 8.04
C LEU A 11 -24.74 -1.60 9.20
N LYS A 12 -23.56 -1.58 9.82
CA LYS A 12 -23.24 -2.36 11.04
C LYS A 12 -23.46 -1.53 12.30
N PRO A 13 -23.52 -2.13 13.51
CA PRO A 13 -23.78 -1.42 14.78
C PRO A 13 -22.73 -0.40 15.24
N LEU A 14 -21.75 -0.05 14.40
CA LEU A 14 -20.73 0.98 14.62
C LEU A 14 -20.61 1.97 13.44
N ASP A 15 -21.35 1.73 12.35
CA ASP A 15 -21.37 2.62 11.19
C ASP A 15 -22.39 3.74 11.45
N HIS A 16 -22.11 4.96 10.97
CA HIS A 16 -23.06 6.07 11.03
C HIS A 16 -24.10 5.94 9.90
N GLU A 17 -25.29 6.52 10.05
CA GLU A 17 -26.25 6.59 8.96
C GLU A 17 -25.74 7.51 7.84
N GLU A 18 -25.78 7.03 6.61
CA GLU A 18 -25.27 7.75 5.44
C GLU A 18 -26.19 8.93 5.07
N GLU A 19 -25.64 10.14 4.98
CA GLU A 19 -26.42 11.37 4.75
C GLU A 19 -27.25 11.31 3.44
N ILE A 20 -26.72 10.64 2.41
CA ILE A 20 -27.43 10.46 1.13
C ILE A 20 -28.62 9.49 1.24
N GLU A 21 -28.51 8.42 2.05
CA GLU A 21 -29.63 7.50 2.30
C GLU A 21 -30.71 8.21 3.10
N LEU A 22 -30.32 8.93 4.16
CA LEU A 22 -31.25 9.76 4.94
C LEU A 22 -31.94 10.81 4.08
N HIS A 23 -31.23 11.48 3.16
CA HIS A 23 -31.83 12.44 2.23
C HIS A 23 -32.87 11.76 1.32
N TRP A 24 -32.56 10.59 0.77
CA TRP A 24 -33.45 9.84 -0.11
C TRP A 24 -34.67 9.26 0.63
N ILE A 25 -34.51 8.75 1.85
CA ILE A 25 -35.61 8.35 2.75
C ILE A 25 -36.53 9.56 3.03
N ASN A 26 -35.97 10.74 3.32
CA ASN A 26 -36.76 11.95 3.55
C ASN A 26 -37.53 12.39 2.28
N CYS A 27 -36.95 12.23 1.09
CA CYS A 27 -37.64 12.49 -0.17
C CYS A 27 -38.78 11.48 -0.40
N TYR A 28 -38.50 10.19 -0.21
CA TYR A 28 -39.49 9.13 -0.29
C TYR A 28 -40.66 9.34 0.68
N GLU A 29 -40.40 9.72 1.94
CA GLU A 29 -41.46 10.01 2.90
C GLU A 29 -42.33 11.22 2.52
N LYS A 30 -41.73 12.30 1.99
CA LYS A 30 -42.49 13.48 1.51
C LYS A 30 -43.45 13.09 0.39
N VAL A 31 -42.93 12.38 -0.61
CA VAL A 31 -43.70 11.90 -1.77
C VAL A 31 -44.76 10.91 -1.33
N GLN A 32 -44.42 9.94 -0.46
CA GLN A 32 -45.37 8.97 0.07
C GLN A 32 -46.53 9.67 0.79
N LYS A 33 -46.26 10.65 1.66
CA LYS A 33 -47.29 11.38 2.43
C LYS A 33 -48.31 12.09 1.52
N GLN A 34 -47.87 12.68 0.40
CA GLN A 34 -48.79 13.29 -0.58
C GLN A 34 -49.64 12.26 -1.34
N ILE A 35 -49.07 11.12 -1.76
CA ILE A 35 -49.78 10.15 -2.58
C ILE A 35 -50.60 9.14 -1.76
N THR A 36 -50.36 8.98 -0.45
CA THR A 36 -51.11 8.01 0.38
C THR A 36 -52.59 8.32 0.54
N SER A 37 -52.98 9.60 0.56
CA SER A 37 -54.38 10.04 0.62
C SER A 37 -55.17 9.81 -0.67
N HIS A 38 -54.48 9.52 -1.78
CA HIS A 38 -55.08 9.42 -3.11
C HIS A 38 -55.14 7.97 -3.62
N PRO A 39 -56.17 7.58 -4.39
CA PRO A 39 -56.28 6.23 -4.97
C PRO A 39 -55.16 5.99 -5.99
N LYS A 40 -54.68 4.74 -6.10
CA LYS A 40 -53.47 4.38 -6.88
C LYS A 40 -53.47 4.98 -8.30
N ASN A 41 -54.61 4.90 -8.97
CA ASN A 41 -54.84 5.32 -10.35
C ASN A 41 -54.72 6.83 -10.59
N GLN A 42 -54.82 7.68 -9.56
CA GLN A 42 -54.63 9.14 -9.66
C GLN A 42 -53.22 9.60 -9.25
N ARG A 43 -52.40 8.73 -8.65
CA ARG A 43 -51.11 9.13 -8.06
C ARG A 43 -50.12 9.63 -9.10
N GLU A 44 -50.14 9.07 -10.31
CA GLU A 44 -49.25 9.49 -11.39
C GLU A 44 -49.61 10.89 -11.91
N GLU A 45 -50.89 11.17 -12.13
CA GLU A 45 -51.39 12.48 -12.57
C GLU A 45 -51.06 13.56 -11.54
N ILE A 46 -51.27 13.27 -10.25
CA ILE A 46 -50.93 14.17 -9.14
C ILE A 46 -49.43 14.46 -9.13
N LEU A 47 -48.56 13.44 -9.20
CA LEU A 47 -47.11 13.63 -9.23
C LEU A 47 -46.66 14.43 -10.47
N ARG A 48 -47.18 14.13 -11.67
CA ARG A 48 -46.96 14.92 -12.88
C ARG A 48 -47.37 16.39 -12.69
N SER A 49 -48.50 16.63 -12.03
CA SER A 49 -49.00 17.99 -11.78
C SER A 49 -48.15 18.78 -10.77
N GLU A 50 -47.55 18.12 -9.77
CA GLU A 50 -46.70 18.75 -8.76
C GLU A 50 -45.25 18.95 -9.22
N ILE A 51 -44.70 18.01 -10.01
CA ILE A 51 -43.40 18.15 -10.68
C ILE A 51 -43.35 19.46 -11.48
N ASN A 52 -44.38 19.71 -12.29
CA ASN A 52 -44.49 20.90 -13.14
C ASN A 52 -44.61 22.23 -12.36
N LYS A 53 -44.74 22.22 -11.02
CA LYS A 53 -44.84 23.43 -10.18
C LYS A 53 -43.51 23.81 -9.52
N SER A 54 -42.54 22.89 -9.40
CA SER A 54 -41.27 23.18 -8.71
C SER A 54 -40.18 22.18 -9.07
N THR A 55 -39.05 22.68 -9.57
CA THR A 55 -37.82 21.91 -9.85
C THR A 55 -37.21 21.29 -8.58
N GLN A 56 -37.43 21.89 -7.41
CA GLN A 56 -37.03 21.30 -6.13
C GLN A 56 -37.93 20.10 -5.75
N TYR A 57 -39.21 20.14 -6.15
CA TYR A 57 -40.12 19.02 -5.93
C TYR A 57 -39.90 17.91 -6.97
N GLU A 58 -39.64 18.25 -8.23
CA GLU A 58 -39.16 17.34 -9.28
C GLU A 58 -37.97 16.49 -8.80
N GLN A 59 -36.91 17.13 -8.29
CA GLN A 59 -35.76 16.42 -7.68
C GLN A 59 -36.18 15.53 -6.50
N THR A 60 -37.10 16.01 -5.66
CA THR A 60 -37.64 15.22 -4.53
C THR A 60 -38.37 13.95 -5.02
N VAL A 61 -39.14 14.04 -6.11
CA VAL A 61 -39.82 12.89 -6.73
C VAL A 61 -38.83 11.93 -7.38
N TYR A 62 -37.83 12.42 -8.12
CA TYR A 62 -36.81 11.56 -8.73
C TYR A 62 -35.96 10.84 -7.69
N CYS A 63 -35.52 11.49 -6.62
CA CYS A 63 -34.84 10.83 -5.50
C CYS A 63 -35.73 9.79 -4.81
N ALA A 64 -37.03 10.06 -4.63
CA ALA A 64 -37.98 9.09 -4.08
C ALA A 64 -38.16 7.85 -4.98
N LEU A 65 -38.25 8.05 -6.31
CA LEU A 65 -38.39 6.95 -7.27
C LEU A 65 -37.11 6.10 -7.36
N LEU A 66 -35.93 6.74 -7.41
CA LEU A 66 -34.65 6.03 -7.36
C LEU A 66 -34.47 5.28 -6.05
N PHE A 67 -34.85 5.86 -4.91
CA PHE A 67 -34.85 5.17 -3.62
C PHE A 67 -35.72 3.90 -3.64
N ILE A 68 -36.94 3.96 -4.18
CA ILE A 68 -37.81 2.78 -4.32
C ILE A 68 -37.16 1.72 -5.21
N LEU A 69 -36.68 2.11 -6.39
CA LEU A 69 -36.10 1.18 -7.36
C LEU A 69 -34.85 0.49 -6.82
N ILE A 70 -34.00 1.20 -6.09
CA ILE A 70 -32.73 0.69 -5.55
C ILE A 70 -32.92 -0.04 -4.20
N SER A 71 -33.94 0.29 -3.40
CA SER A 71 -34.21 -0.39 -2.11
C SER A 71 -35.03 -1.68 -2.24
N MET A 72 -35.41 -2.09 -3.46
CA MET A 72 -35.84 -3.46 -3.73
C MET A 72 -34.67 -4.44 -3.48
N PRO A 73 -34.95 -5.72 -3.15
CA PRO A 73 -33.89 -6.66 -2.76
C PRO A 73 -32.74 -6.73 -3.77
N GLU A 74 -31.52 -6.83 -3.22
CA GLU A 74 -30.23 -6.74 -3.93
C GLU A 74 -30.04 -5.41 -4.67
N SER A 75 -29.89 -4.31 -3.91
CA SER A 75 -29.71 -2.93 -4.41
C SER A 75 -28.60 -2.76 -5.46
N PHE A 76 -27.56 -3.59 -5.38
CA PHE A 76 -26.48 -3.66 -6.36
C PHE A 76 -26.97 -4.09 -7.75
N ASP A 77 -27.78 -5.15 -7.80
CA ASP A 77 -28.41 -5.66 -9.02
C ASP A 77 -29.39 -4.64 -9.59
N GLN A 78 -30.10 -3.90 -8.73
CA GLN A 78 -31.01 -2.84 -9.18
C GLN A 78 -30.25 -1.71 -9.87
N ILE A 79 -29.08 -1.28 -9.36
CA ILE A 79 -28.23 -0.26 -10.02
C ILE A 79 -27.76 -0.75 -11.40
N VAL A 80 -27.31 -2.01 -11.50
CA VAL A 80 -26.90 -2.63 -12.76
C VAL A 80 -28.08 -2.75 -13.74
N ARG A 81 -29.26 -3.13 -13.24
CA ARG A 81 -30.50 -3.19 -14.04
C ARG A 81 -30.93 -1.82 -14.54
N ILE A 82 -30.99 -0.81 -13.70
CA ILE A 82 -31.31 0.58 -14.09
C ILE A 82 -30.33 1.07 -15.16
N SER A 83 -29.03 0.77 -14.99
CA SER A 83 -28.00 1.09 -15.99
C SER A 83 -28.25 0.41 -17.35
N ARG A 84 -28.76 -0.83 -17.34
CA ARG A 84 -29.18 -1.55 -18.55
C ARG A 84 -30.38 -0.87 -19.23
N GLU A 85 -31.44 -0.57 -18.49
CA GLU A 85 -32.63 0.11 -19.03
C GLU A 85 -32.26 1.50 -19.59
N PHE A 86 -31.50 2.30 -18.84
CA PHE A 86 -31.03 3.62 -19.30
C PHE A 86 -30.15 3.53 -20.55
N SER A 87 -29.37 2.46 -20.71
CA SER A 87 -28.59 2.21 -21.94
C SER A 87 -29.49 1.80 -23.13
N LEU A 88 -30.58 1.06 -22.88
CA LEU A 88 -31.55 0.67 -23.91
C LEU A 88 -32.41 1.85 -24.39
N PHE A 89 -32.76 2.78 -23.49
CA PHE A 89 -33.47 4.02 -23.81
C PHE A 89 -32.54 5.18 -24.21
N GLU A 90 -31.24 4.91 -24.39
CA GLU A 90 -30.20 5.87 -24.82
C GLU A 90 -30.12 7.17 -23.97
N VAL A 91 -30.49 7.08 -22.69
CA VAL A 91 -30.56 8.19 -21.73
C VAL A 91 -29.25 8.99 -21.70
N GLU A 92 -29.34 10.31 -21.64
CA GLU A 92 -28.17 11.18 -21.65
C GLU A 92 -27.22 10.88 -20.49
N GLN A 93 -25.91 10.89 -20.76
CA GLN A 93 -24.84 10.69 -19.78
C GLN A 93 -24.81 9.32 -19.08
N VAL A 94 -25.61 8.34 -19.52
CA VAL A 94 -25.53 6.94 -19.03
C VAL A 94 -24.16 6.32 -19.29
N GLU A 95 -23.44 6.78 -20.31
CA GLU A 95 -22.04 6.41 -20.56
C GLU A 95 -21.12 6.75 -19.37
N LEU A 96 -21.38 7.83 -18.62
CA LEU A 96 -20.61 8.21 -17.43
C LEU A 96 -20.89 7.25 -16.26
N LEU A 97 -22.14 6.81 -16.11
CA LEU A 97 -22.53 5.79 -15.12
C LEU A 97 -21.85 4.45 -15.43
N LEU A 98 -21.84 4.01 -16.70
CA LEU A 98 -21.14 2.80 -17.11
C LEU A 98 -19.63 2.89 -16.90
N LEU A 99 -19.02 4.07 -17.11
CA LEU A 99 -17.60 4.32 -16.82
C LEU A 99 -17.28 4.15 -15.33
N GLU A 100 -18.04 4.79 -14.43
CA GLU A 100 -17.82 4.67 -12.98
C GLU A 100 -18.22 3.30 -12.40
N LEU A 101 -19.14 2.57 -13.04
CA LEU A 101 -19.41 1.16 -12.70
C LEU A 101 -18.27 0.23 -13.14
N MET A 102 -17.71 0.40 -14.34
CA MET A 102 -16.50 -0.34 -14.77
C MET A 102 -15.30 -0.11 -13.87
N ARG A 103 -15.20 1.08 -13.23
CA ARG A 103 -14.19 1.37 -12.21
C ARG A 103 -14.33 0.56 -10.93
N GLN A 104 -15.50 0.02 -10.63
CA GLN A 104 -15.69 -0.86 -9.46
C GLN A 104 -15.17 -2.28 -9.71
N ILE A 105 -15.03 -2.70 -10.98
CA ILE A 105 -14.46 -4.02 -11.33
C ILE A 105 -12.98 -4.03 -10.97
N ARG A 106 -12.61 -4.77 -9.92
CA ARG A 106 -11.24 -4.89 -9.42
C ARG A 106 -10.45 -5.84 -10.32
N GLY A 107 -9.25 -5.42 -10.73
CA GLY A 107 -8.32 -6.30 -11.44
C GLY A 107 -7.86 -7.46 -10.55
N SER A 108 -7.70 -8.65 -11.13
CA SER A 108 -7.22 -9.86 -10.43
C SER A 108 -8.04 -10.29 -9.20
N ASP A 109 -9.30 -9.85 -9.07
CA ASP A 109 -10.22 -10.26 -8.01
C ASP A 109 -11.27 -11.25 -8.55
N THR A 110 -11.13 -12.52 -8.20
CA THR A 110 -12.03 -13.60 -8.64
C THR A 110 -13.15 -13.91 -7.63
N SER A 111 -13.54 -12.92 -6.82
CA SER A 111 -14.74 -13.01 -5.97
C SER A 111 -16.01 -12.98 -6.81
N GLU A 112 -17.07 -13.62 -6.31
CA GLU A 112 -18.28 -13.86 -7.09
C GLU A 112 -19.04 -12.55 -7.38
N GLU A 113 -19.04 -11.61 -6.43
CA GLU A 113 -19.44 -10.20 -6.62
C GLU A 113 -18.76 -9.54 -7.83
N ASN A 114 -17.43 -9.66 -7.92
CA ASN A 114 -16.63 -8.96 -8.92
C ASN A 114 -16.77 -9.61 -10.31
N ILE A 115 -16.90 -10.94 -10.35
CA ILE A 115 -17.18 -11.71 -11.58
C ILE A 115 -18.60 -11.46 -12.07
N LYS A 116 -19.60 -11.36 -11.18
CA LYS A 116 -20.98 -10.98 -11.50
C LYS A 116 -21.01 -9.60 -12.16
N LEU A 117 -20.48 -8.58 -11.48
CA LEU A 117 -20.38 -7.21 -12.02
C LEU A 117 -19.68 -7.13 -13.38
N ASN A 118 -18.55 -7.83 -13.53
CA ASN A 118 -17.81 -7.86 -14.79
C ASN A 118 -18.64 -8.48 -15.93
N THR A 119 -19.39 -9.55 -15.63
CA THR A 119 -20.29 -10.21 -16.58
C THR A 119 -21.44 -9.27 -16.95
N ASP A 120 -22.14 -8.70 -15.97
CA ASP A 120 -23.34 -7.91 -16.23
C ASP A 120 -23.06 -6.60 -16.99
N LEU A 121 -21.94 -5.92 -16.69
CA LEU A 121 -21.52 -4.73 -17.44
C LEU A 121 -21.07 -5.07 -18.87
N LEU A 122 -20.40 -6.22 -19.06
CA LEU A 122 -20.09 -6.74 -20.39
C LEU A 122 -21.37 -7.09 -21.16
N ASP A 123 -22.37 -7.66 -20.49
CA ASP A 123 -23.68 -7.96 -21.06
C ASP A 123 -24.45 -6.70 -21.48
N ILE A 124 -24.36 -5.60 -20.73
CA ILE A 124 -24.91 -4.31 -21.18
C ILE A 124 -24.18 -3.85 -22.46
N LEU A 125 -22.85 -3.82 -22.44
CA LEU A 125 -22.03 -3.32 -23.56
C LEU A 125 -22.06 -4.20 -24.82
N VAL A 126 -22.37 -5.50 -24.69
CA VAL A 126 -22.56 -6.42 -25.82
C VAL A 126 -23.94 -6.28 -26.46
N ASN A 127 -24.98 -6.01 -25.66
CA ASN A 127 -26.39 -6.03 -26.10
C ASN A 127 -26.99 -4.64 -26.41
N VAL A 128 -26.33 -3.54 -26.02
CA VAL A 128 -26.79 -2.17 -26.34
C VAL A 128 -26.73 -1.89 -27.85
N ASN A 129 -27.55 -0.93 -28.32
CA ASN A 129 -27.55 -0.48 -29.71
C ASN A 129 -26.13 -0.10 -30.20
N GLU A 130 -25.64 -0.78 -31.24
CA GLU A 130 -24.31 -0.51 -31.80
C GLU A 130 -24.17 0.93 -32.31
N LYS A 131 -25.25 1.52 -32.85
CA LYS A 131 -25.23 2.91 -33.34
C LYS A 131 -24.99 3.90 -32.18
N TRP A 132 -25.57 3.64 -31.02
CA TRP A 132 -25.35 4.43 -29.80
C TRP A 132 -23.94 4.21 -29.26
N LEU A 133 -23.51 2.96 -29.06
CA LEU A 133 -22.18 2.64 -28.51
C LEU A 133 -21.05 3.20 -29.40
N PHE A 134 -21.26 3.21 -30.72
CA PHE A 134 -20.28 3.69 -31.69
C PHE A 134 -20.46 5.16 -32.10
N ALA A 135 -21.41 5.89 -31.52
CA ALA A 135 -21.58 7.32 -31.72
C ALA A 135 -20.35 8.12 -31.24
N PRO A 136 -20.01 9.27 -31.86
CA PRO A 136 -18.82 10.06 -31.48
C PRO A 136 -18.79 10.48 -30.00
N LYS A 137 -19.94 10.76 -29.37
CA LYS A 137 -20.03 11.05 -27.93
C LYS A 137 -19.48 9.92 -27.04
N ASN A 138 -19.65 8.67 -27.48
CA ASN A 138 -19.35 7.47 -26.70
C ASN A 138 -17.93 6.90 -26.98
N GLN A 139 -17.08 7.62 -27.71
CA GLN A 139 -15.68 7.20 -27.99
C GLN A 139 -14.86 6.91 -26.70
N MET A 140 -15.14 7.61 -25.60
CA MET A 140 -14.51 7.36 -24.30
C MET A 140 -15.01 6.05 -23.68
N LEU A 141 -16.30 5.75 -23.77
CA LEU A 141 -16.86 4.48 -23.29
C LEU A 141 -16.23 3.30 -24.04
N VAL A 142 -16.11 3.40 -25.37
CA VAL A 142 -15.48 2.39 -26.24
C VAL A 142 -14.00 2.17 -25.90
N SER A 143 -13.22 3.24 -25.74
CA SER A 143 -11.78 3.10 -25.44
C SER A 143 -11.53 2.63 -24.00
N VAL A 144 -12.32 3.09 -23.02
CA VAL A 144 -12.19 2.63 -21.62
C VAL A 144 -12.69 1.19 -21.44
N SER A 145 -13.77 0.77 -22.12
CA SER A 145 -14.21 -0.64 -22.09
C SER A 145 -13.18 -1.54 -22.77
N CYS A 146 -12.61 -1.11 -23.89
CA CYS A 146 -11.50 -1.80 -24.56
C CYS A 146 -10.32 -2.03 -23.61
N TYR A 147 -9.89 -0.98 -22.89
CA TYR A 147 -8.81 -1.09 -21.91
C TYR A 147 -9.15 -2.01 -20.73
N THR A 148 -10.38 -1.91 -20.20
CA THR A 148 -10.86 -2.72 -19.08
C THR A 148 -10.89 -4.21 -19.42
N PHE A 149 -11.56 -4.63 -20.50
CA PHE A 149 -11.67 -6.06 -20.80
C PHE A 149 -10.35 -6.65 -21.34
N LEU A 150 -9.52 -5.90 -22.09
CA LEU A 150 -8.15 -6.35 -22.43
C LEU A 150 -7.31 -6.63 -21.18
N ARG A 151 -7.46 -5.82 -20.11
CA ARG A 151 -6.80 -6.07 -18.83
C ARG A 151 -7.36 -7.30 -18.11
N LEU A 152 -8.68 -7.47 -18.09
CA LEU A 152 -9.36 -8.54 -17.34
C LEU A 152 -9.22 -9.94 -17.98
N ILE A 153 -9.16 -10.04 -19.32
CA ILE A 153 -8.87 -11.31 -20.02
C ILE A 153 -7.56 -11.93 -19.49
N THR A 154 -6.56 -11.13 -19.09
CA THR A 154 -5.29 -11.65 -18.55
C THR A 154 -5.40 -12.30 -17.16
N ASP A 155 -6.50 -12.09 -16.44
CA ASP A 155 -6.85 -12.80 -15.21
C ASP A 155 -7.73 -14.03 -15.49
N HIS A 156 -8.72 -13.90 -16.39
CA HIS A 156 -9.72 -14.93 -16.64
C HIS A 156 -9.26 -16.06 -17.57
N HIS A 157 -8.52 -15.76 -18.64
CA HIS A 157 -8.18 -16.72 -19.70
C HIS A 157 -7.39 -17.94 -19.21
N SER A 158 -6.56 -17.79 -18.17
CA SER A 158 -5.80 -18.90 -17.58
C SER A 158 -6.58 -19.76 -16.58
N ASN A 159 -7.85 -19.45 -16.30
CA ASN A 159 -8.67 -20.14 -15.31
C ASN A 159 -9.91 -20.79 -15.96
N GLN A 160 -9.98 -22.12 -15.91
CA GLN A 160 -11.08 -22.91 -16.49
C GLN A 160 -12.47 -22.49 -15.97
N ARG A 161 -12.57 -22.00 -14.72
CA ARG A 161 -13.84 -21.50 -14.13
C ARG A 161 -14.43 -20.33 -14.93
N PHE A 162 -13.59 -19.53 -15.60
CA PHE A 162 -13.99 -18.29 -16.27
C PHE A 162 -13.84 -18.33 -17.79
N HIS A 163 -13.71 -19.53 -18.39
CA HIS A 163 -13.52 -19.68 -19.83
C HIS A 163 -14.65 -19.06 -20.67
N SER A 164 -15.91 -19.19 -20.23
CA SER A 164 -17.08 -18.58 -20.89
C SER A 164 -17.00 -17.05 -20.88
N LEU A 165 -16.70 -16.45 -19.72
CA LEU A 165 -16.50 -15.01 -19.55
C LEU A 165 -15.32 -14.51 -20.39
N ALA A 166 -14.16 -15.15 -20.30
CA ALA A 166 -12.97 -14.81 -21.09
C ALA A 166 -13.22 -14.88 -22.62
N THR A 167 -14.07 -15.82 -23.06
CA THR A 167 -14.51 -15.91 -24.47
C THR A 167 -15.40 -14.73 -24.85
N LYS A 168 -16.34 -14.33 -23.99
CA LYS A 168 -17.23 -13.18 -24.20
C LYS A 168 -16.46 -11.85 -24.20
N GLU A 169 -15.54 -11.67 -23.26
CA GLU A 169 -14.60 -10.54 -23.21
C GLU A 169 -13.77 -10.47 -24.50
N THR A 170 -13.19 -11.59 -24.93
CA THR A 170 -12.40 -11.68 -26.18
C THR A 170 -13.23 -11.28 -27.40
N ASN A 171 -14.45 -11.83 -27.55
CA ASN A 171 -15.33 -11.53 -28.68
C ASN A 171 -15.76 -10.05 -28.70
N TYR A 172 -16.04 -9.44 -27.54
CA TYR A 172 -16.32 -8.01 -27.44
C TYR A 172 -15.12 -7.16 -27.88
N ILE A 173 -13.91 -7.48 -27.41
CA ILE A 173 -12.71 -6.75 -27.85
C ILE A 173 -12.46 -6.90 -29.35
N LEU A 174 -12.67 -8.08 -29.95
CA LEU A 174 -12.55 -8.27 -31.40
C LEU A 174 -13.58 -7.42 -32.18
N LYS A 175 -14.81 -7.30 -31.66
CA LYS A 175 -15.86 -6.39 -32.20
C LYS A 175 -15.39 -4.93 -32.17
N LEU A 176 -14.74 -4.49 -31.09
CA LEU A 176 -14.18 -3.14 -30.99
C LEU A 176 -13.02 -2.92 -31.97
N PHE A 177 -12.03 -3.82 -32.07
CA PHE A 177 -10.94 -3.65 -33.04
C PHE A 177 -11.41 -3.66 -34.50
N LYS A 178 -12.48 -4.39 -34.83
CA LYS A 178 -13.08 -4.41 -36.17
C LYS A 178 -13.76 -3.09 -36.53
N ASN A 179 -14.54 -2.51 -35.61
CA ASN A 179 -15.44 -1.39 -35.91
C ASN A 179 -14.92 -0.03 -35.43
N LYS A 180 -13.99 -0.01 -34.47
CA LYS A 180 -13.56 1.16 -33.67
C LYS A 180 -12.05 1.17 -33.38
N LYS A 181 -11.30 0.83 -34.42
CA LYS A 181 -9.83 0.67 -34.38
C LYS A 181 -9.10 1.94 -33.92
N LYS A 182 -9.55 3.13 -34.33
CA LYS A 182 -8.94 4.42 -33.93
C LYS A 182 -9.12 4.71 -32.45
N GLU A 183 -10.33 4.50 -31.95
CA GLU A 183 -10.70 4.68 -30.55
C GLU A 183 -9.94 3.68 -29.66
N CYS A 184 -9.77 2.43 -30.09
CA CYS A 184 -8.87 1.47 -29.42
C CYS A 184 -7.41 1.97 -29.41
N TYR A 185 -6.88 2.44 -30.55
CA TYR A 185 -5.49 2.90 -30.66
C TYR A 185 -5.20 4.19 -29.88
N SER A 186 -6.22 5.01 -29.58
CA SER A 186 -6.09 6.22 -28.73
C SER A 186 -5.63 5.94 -27.28
N ILE A 187 -5.69 4.68 -26.84
CA ILE A 187 -5.13 4.20 -25.57
C ILE A 187 -3.59 4.36 -25.54
N GLY A 188 -2.91 4.31 -26.69
CA GLY A 188 -1.46 4.44 -26.79
C GLY A 188 -0.69 3.27 -26.18
N ARG A 189 0.48 3.54 -25.60
CA ARG A 189 1.45 2.55 -25.10
C ARG A 189 0.87 1.38 -24.31
N ASP A 190 -0.01 1.63 -23.35
CA ASP A 190 -0.54 0.55 -22.50
C ASP A 190 -1.41 -0.45 -23.29
N LEU A 191 -1.95 -0.08 -24.46
CA LEU A 191 -2.60 -1.02 -25.37
C LEU A 191 -1.62 -2.11 -25.81
N ILE A 192 -0.43 -1.69 -26.27
CA ILE A 192 0.62 -2.60 -26.72
C ILE A 192 1.12 -3.45 -25.54
N ARG A 193 1.22 -2.85 -24.33
CA ARG A 193 1.54 -3.60 -23.09
C ARG A 193 0.50 -4.68 -22.75
N LEU A 194 -0.78 -4.42 -22.96
CA LEU A 194 -1.84 -5.42 -22.74
C LEU A 194 -1.84 -6.50 -23.84
N LEU A 195 -1.75 -6.11 -25.11
CA LEU A 195 -1.65 -7.05 -26.23
C LEU A 195 -0.40 -7.95 -26.15
N GLN A 196 0.73 -7.44 -25.65
CA GLN A 196 1.93 -8.25 -25.35
C GLN A 196 1.65 -9.39 -24.34
N ASN A 197 0.68 -9.24 -23.43
CA ASN A 197 0.27 -10.32 -22.52
C ASN A 197 -0.70 -11.33 -23.17
N LEU A 198 -1.25 -11.01 -24.35
CA LEU A 198 -2.28 -11.80 -25.05
C LEU A 198 -1.83 -12.34 -26.41
N HIS A 199 -0.66 -11.97 -26.94
CA HIS A 199 -0.19 -12.33 -28.28
C HIS A 199 -0.12 -13.85 -28.59
N THR A 200 -0.07 -14.69 -27.56
CA THR A 200 -0.10 -16.16 -27.68
C THR A 200 -1.52 -16.74 -27.81
N ASN A 201 -2.56 -15.98 -27.46
CA ASN A 201 -3.96 -16.35 -27.70
C ASN A 201 -4.26 -16.22 -29.20
N ARG A 202 -4.76 -17.30 -29.80
CA ARG A 202 -5.10 -17.38 -31.23
C ARG A 202 -6.05 -16.28 -31.71
N ALA A 203 -6.93 -15.79 -30.83
CA ALA A 203 -7.85 -14.69 -31.13
C ALA A 203 -7.13 -13.34 -31.35
N PHE A 204 -6.09 -13.05 -30.57
CA PHE A 204 -5.35 -11.79 -30.63
C PHE A 204 -4.15 -11.83 -31.56
N LYS A 205 -3.66 -13.03 -31.91
CA LYS A 205 -2.51 -13.20 -32.80
C LYS A 205 -2.65 -12.46 -34.16
N PRO A 206 -3.80 -12.46 -34.87
CA PRO A 206 -3.91 -11.71 -36.12
C PRO A 206 -3.69 -10.20 -35.96
N ILE A 207 -4.27 -9.59 -34.92
CA ILE A 207 -4.11 -8.16 -34.59
C ILE A 207 -2.65 -7.86 -34.21
N TRP A 208 -2.01 -8.78 -33.49
CA TRP A 208 -0.61 -8.67 -33.10
C TRP A 208 0.35 -8.77 -34.29
N ASP A 209 0.14 -9.76 -35.17
CA ASP A 209 0.95 -9.95 -36.37
C ASP A 209 0.73 -8.80 -37.38
N GLU A 210 -0.49 -8.27 -37.51
CA GLU A 210 -0.79 -7.06 -38.31
C GLU A 210 0.05 -5.87 -37.83
N LEU A 211 0.01 -5.56 -36.53
CA LEU A 211 0.78 -4.46 -35.93
C LEU A 211 2.30 -4.57 -36.14
N LEU A 212 2.82 -5.79 -36.38
CA LEU A 212 4.26 -6.04 -36.58
C LEU A 212 4.72 -6.14 -38.03
N THR A 213 3.82 -6.39 -38.98
CA THR A 213 4.19 -6.76 -40.37
C THR A 213 3.96 -5.67 -41.41
N LEU A 214 3.08 -4.71 -41.13
CA LEU A 214 2.73 -3.66 -42.08
C LEU A 214 3.89 -2.69 -42.35
N LYS A 215 4.07 -2.33 -43.62
CA LYS A 215 5.06 -1.34 -44.12
C LYS A 215 4.36 0.00 -44.39
N PRO A 216 5.08 1.14 -44.40
CA PRO A 216 4.53 2.47 -44.68
C PRO A 216 4.09 2.72 -46.15
N ASN A 217 3.71 1.68 -46.88
CA ASN A 217 3.33 1.70 -48.29
C ASN A 217 1.99 0.96 -48.54
N SER A 218 1.07 1.02 -47.57
CA SER A 218 -0.31 0.51 -47.69
C SER A 218 -1.27 1.43 -46.95
N ASP A 219 -2.56 1.39 -47.29
CA ASP A 219 -3.62 2.30 -46.81
C ASP A 219 -4.04 2.07 -45.34
N HIS A 220 -3.08 1.77 -44.47
CA HIS A 220 -3.28 1.49 -43.05
C HIS A 220 -2.74 2.64 -42.21
N GLU A 221 -3.63 3.26 -41.45
CA GLU A 221 -3.46 4.60 -40.87
C GLU A 221 -2.58 4.65 -39.60
N TYR A 222 -2.20 3.51 -39.01
CA TYR A 222 -1.44 3.44 -37.75
C TYR A 222 -0.48 2.25 -37.71
N PHE A 223 0.79 2.50 -37.37
CA PHE A 223 1.80 1.48 -37.11
C PHE A 223 2.05 1.31 -35.60
N ILE A 224 2.71 0.21 -35.21
CA ILE A 224 3.07 -0.01 -33.79
C ILE A 224 3.97 1.08 -33.21
N ASP A 225 4.84 1.69 -34.02
CA ASP A 225 5.65 2.84 -33.61
C ASP A 225 4.76 4.06 -33.28
N ASP A 226 3.66 4.30 -34.00
CA ASP A 226 2.76 5.44 -33.73
C ASP A 226 2.01 5.25 -32.42
N ILE A 227 1.51 4.04 -32.15
CA ILE A 227 0.80 3.72 -30.90
C ILE A 227 1.77 3.77 -29.70
N LEU A 228 3.02 3.33 -29.87
CA LEU A 228 4.08 3.45 -28.86
C LEU A 228 4.58 4.91 -28.66
N ASN A 229 4.36 5.78 -29.65
CA ASN A 229 4.64 7.21 -29.60
C ASN A 229 3.56 8.01 -28.83
N ILE A 230 2.37 7.44 -28.59
CA ILE A 230 1.27 8.03 -27.81
C ILE A 230 1.43 7.64 -26.32
N PRO A 231 1.70 8.61 -25.41
CA PRO A 231 1.72 8.35 -23.98
C PRO A 231 0.30 8.09 -23.47
N THR A 232 0.11 7.01 -22.71
CA THR A 232 -1.24 6.57 -22.25
C THR A 232 -1.98 7.64 -21.45
N PRO A 233 -3.15 8.12 -21.90
CA PRO A 233 -3.97 9.08 -21.15
C PRO A 233 -4.39 8.56 -19.77
N ARG A 234 -4.35 9.44 -18.75
CA ARG A 234 -4.60 9.07 -17.34
C ARG A 234 -5.95 8.39 -17.11
N ILE A 235 -6.99 8.71 -17.88
CA ILE A 235 -8.32 8.08 -17.76
C ILE A 235 -8.26 6.56 -17.84
N TYR A 236 -7.40 5.97 -18.68
CA TYR A 236 -7.23 4.52 -18.75
C TYR A 236 -6.52 3.96 -17.51
N LEU A 237 -5.56 4.70 -16.97
CA LEU A 237 -4.81 4.28 -15.77
C LEU A 237 -5.66 4.43 -14.50
N GLN A 238 -6.56 5.41 -14.46
CA GLN A 238 -7.53 5.63 -13.39
C GLN A 238 -8.75 4.69 -13.50
N SER A 239 -9.14 4.27 -14.72
CA SER A 239 -10.31 3.41 -14.92
C SER A 239 -10.14 1.99 -14.36
N ARG A 240 -8.90 1.57 -14.07
CA ARG A 240 -8.59 0.29 -13.40
C ARG A 240 -8.42 0.40 -11.89
N ILE A 241 -8.62 1.59 -11.32
CA ILE A 241 -8.49 1.87 -9.88
C ILE A 241 -9.86 2.29 -9.34
N THR A 242 -10.39 1.50 -8.39
CA THR A 242 -11.65 1.82 -7.72
C THR A 242 -11.51 3.15 -6.95
N PRO A 243 -12.58 3.96 -6.81
CA PRO A 243 -12.50 5.22 -6.06
C PRO A 243 -11.97 5.05 -4.62
N LYS A 244 -12.26 3.90 -3.98
CA LYS A 244 -11.75 3.55 -2.65
C LYS A 244 -10.25 3.25 -2.63
N MET A 245 -9.70 2.67 -3.69
CA MET A 245 -8.25 2.52 -3.85
C MET A 245 -7.58 3.88 -4.13
N GLU A 246 -8.14 4.68 -5.05
CA GLU A 246 -7.62 6.01 -5.40
C GLU A 246 -7.53 6.91 -4.16
N THR A 247 -8.61 7.02 -3.39
CA THR A 247 -8.66 7.82 -2.15
C THR A 247 -7.59 7.40 -1.14
N GLN A 248 -7.37 6.09 -0.93
CA GLN A 248 -6.36 5.61 0.02
C GLN A 248 -4.91 5.79 -0.48
N LEU A 249 -4.67 5.71 -1.80
CA LEU A 249 -3.36 5.97 -2.40
C LEU A 249 -3.02 7.47 -2.41
N LEU A 250 -4.00 8.33 -2.67
CA LEU A 250 -3.84 9.79 -2.60
C LEU A 250 -3.63 10.25 -1.16
N TYR A 251 -4.40 9.74 -0.19
CA TYR A 251 -4.19 10.00 1.23
C TYR A 251 -2.75 9.64 1.67
N LEU A 252 -2.23 8.49 1.22
CA LEU A 252 -0.84 8.07 1.46
C LEU A 252 0.18 9.10 0.94
N LEU A 253 -0.01 9.63 -0.27
CA LEU A 253 0.88 10.61 -0.89
C LEU A 253 0.75 12.04 -0.32
N GLN A 254 -0.43 12.39 0.19
CA GLN A 254 -0.77 13.77 0.61
C GLN A 254 -0.68 14.01 2.12
N HIS A 255 -0.85 12.97 2.95
CA HIS A 255 -1.13 13.13 4.39
C HIS A 255 -0.34 12.20 5.32
N VAL A 256 0.53 11.32 4.80
CA VAL A 256 1.30 10.35 5.59
C VAL A 256 2.81 10.61 5.46
N ASN A 257 3.45 10.89 6.60
CA ASN A 257 4.90 11.12 6.67
C ASN A 257 5.69 9.85 6.29
N LEU A 258 6.78 10.04 5.56
CA LEU A 258 7.71 8.99 5.15
C LEU A 258 8.41 8.38 6.37
N GLY A 259 8.05 7.14 6.68
CA GLY A 259 8.37 6.42 7.91
C GLY A 259 7.12 5.77 8.51
N ASN A 260 5.98 6.48 8.47
CA ASN A 260 4.73 6.07 9.13
C ASN A 260 3.81 5.21 8.23
N GLN A 261 4.12 5.10 6.93
CA GLN A 261 3.24 4.46 5.94
C GLN A 261 2.97 2.96 6.18
N ARG A 262 3.77 2.27 7.00
CA ARG A 262 3.69 0.81 7.22
C ARG A 262 2.31 0.32 7.66
N ARG A 263 1.58 1.07 8.51
CA ARG A 263 0.23 0.66 8.96
C ARG A 263 -0.83 0.82 7.87
N TYR A 264 -0.76 1.91 7.10
CA TYR A 264 -1.64 2.17 5.97
C TYR A 264 -1.40 1.17 4.83
N GLN A 265 -0.14 0.85 4.54
CA GLN A 265 0.25 -0.22 3.62
C GLN A 265 -0.32 -1.59 4.05
N LEU A 266 -0.31 -1.89 5.35
CA LEU A 266 -0.92 -3.13 5.87
C LEU A 266 -2.45 -3.13 5.69
N TRP A 267 -3.14 -2.03 6.01
CA TRP A 267 -4.59 -1.92 5.79
C TRP A 267 -4.97 -2.01 4.31
N PHE A 268 -4.26 -1.30 3.43
CA PHE A 268 -4.47 -1.38 1.98
C PHE A 268 -4.20 -2.80 1.45
N SER A 269 -3.11 -3.45 1.90
CA SER A 269 -2.79 -4.83 1.54
C SER A 269 -3.88 -5.81 1.97
N ASN A 270 -4.40 -5.66 3.19
CA ASN A 270 -5.48 -6.51 3.71
C ASN A 270 -6.77 -6.36 2.89
N ASN A 271 -7.11 -5.13 2.47
CA ASN A 271 -8.31 -4.84 1.70
C ASN A 271 -8.21 -5.28 0.23
N PHE A 272 -7.04 -5.08 -0.41
CA PHE A 272 -6.93 -5.09 -1.87
C PHE A 272 -5.89 -6.06 -2.47
N LEU A 273 -4.78 -6.33 -1.78
CA LEU A 273 -3.66 -7.14 -2.34
C LEU A 273 -3.67 -8.60 -1.84
N SER A 274 -4.37 -8.87 -0.74
CA SER A 274 -4.44 -10.20 -0.11
C SER A 274 -5.87 -10.76 -0.12
N VAL A 275 -5.97 -12.09 0.01
CA VAL A 275 -7.22 -12.82 0.22
C VAL A 275 -6.95 -13.86 1.31
N GLN A 276 -7.87 -14.02 2.26
CA GLN A 276 -7.81 -15.08 3.28
C GLN A 276 -8.38 -16.41 2.75
N SER A 277 -7.90 -16.86 1.58
CA SER A 277 -8.30 -18.14 0.99
C SER A 277 -7.37 -19.26 1.49
N GLN A 278 -7.80 -19.99 2.53
CA GLN A 278 -7.13 -21.22 2.96
C GLN A 278 -7.41 -22.34 1.94
N ILE A 279 -6.44 -22.62 1.06
CA ILE A 279 -6.44 -23.81 0.20
C ILE A 279 -5.20 -24.63 0.57
N GLY A 280 -5.32 -25.38 1.67
CA GLY A 280 -4.23 -26.08 2.33
C GLY A 280 -3.18 -25.16 2.95
N ASN A 281 -2.01 -25.71 3.28
CA ASN A 281 -0.95 -25.07 4.07
C ASN A 281 -0.14 -23.99 3.33
N LYS A 282 -0.76 -23.20 2.43
CA LYS A 282 -0.11 -22.10 1.69
C LYS A 282 -1.00 -20.87 1.55
N ILE A 283 -0.59 -19.77 2.18
CA ILE A 283 -1.18 -18.43 1.99
C ILE A 283 -0.74 -17.87 0.63
N GLN A 284 -1.58 -18.05 -0.39
CA GLN A 284 -1.42 -17.46 -1.71
C GLN A 284 -2.02 -16.04 -1.73
N ASN A 285 -1.29 -15.05 -2.28
CA ASN A 285 -1.79 -13.68 -2.44
C ASN A 285 -2.63 -13.59 -3.73
N VAL A 286 -3.88 -14.06 -3.72
CA VAL A 286 -4.68 -14.27 -4.95
C VAL A 286 -4.85 -12.99 -5.79
N ARG A 287 -4.88 -11.79 -5.17
CA ARG A 287 -5.14 -10.50 -5.82
C ARG A 287 -3.89 -9.71 -6.26
N GLU A 288 -2.68 -10.26 -6.13
CA GLU A 288 -1.44 -9.49 -6.32
C GLU A 288 -1.27 -8.85 -7.72
N GLY A 289 -1.99 -9.32 -8.74
CA GLY A 289 -1.97 -8.76 -10.10
C GLY A 289 -2.44 -7.30 -10.18
N VAL A 290 -3.31 -6.85 -9.28
CA VAL A 290 -3.77 -5.45 -9.21
C VAL A 290 -2.64 -4.46 -8.90
N ALA A 291 -1.51 -4.93 -8.35
CA ALA A 291 -0.33 -4.10 -8.11
C ALA A 291 0.26 -3.52 -9.42
N VAL A 292 0.04 -4.19 -10.56
CA VAL A 292 0.45 -3.69 -11.89
C VAL A 292 -0.34 -2.44 -12.26
N ASP A 293 -1.66 -2.47 -12.04
CA ASP A 293 -2.56 -1.35 -12.34
C ASP A 293 -2.31 -0.17 -11.39
N ILE A 294 -2.18 -0.46 -10.08
CA ILE A 294 -1.83 0.53 -9.05
C ILE A 294 -0.50 1.22 -9.38
N ALA A 295 0.50 0.48 -9.88
CA ALA A 295 1.77 1.08 -10.26
C ALA A 295 1.65 2.04 -11.44
N ARG A 296 0.93 1.67 -12.53
CA ARG A 296 0.67 2.60 -13.65
C ARG A 296 -0.08 3.85 -13.17
N PHE A 297 -1.09 3.69 -12.31
CA PHE A 297 -1.79 4.81 -11.69
C PHE A 297 -0.84 5.71 -10.89
N LEU A 298 -0.03 5.16 -9.98
CA LEU A 298 0.92 5.92 -9.16
C LEU A 298 1.91 6.74 -10.01
N LEU A 299 2.41 6.18 -11.12
CA LEU A 299 3.26 6.93 -12.07
C LEU A 299 2.52 8.11 -12.72
N SER A 300 1.18 8.06 -12.86
CA SER A 300 0.34 9.11 -13.48
C SER A 300 -0.14 10.22 -12.52
N THR A 301 0.05 10.07 -11.20
CA THR A 301 -0.55 10.96 -10.18
C THR A 301 -0.01 12.40 -10.15
N PHE A 302 1.14 12.68 -10.77
CA PHE A 302 1.87 13.96 -10.65
C PHE A 302 1.04 15.21 -11.02
N ASN A 303 0.07 15.08 -11.92
CA ASN A 303 -0.79 16.19 -12.37
C ASN A 303 -1.99 16.48 -11.43
N ASN A 304 -2.16 15.79 -10.31
CA ASN A 304 -3.17 16.17 -9.32
C ASN A 304 -2.79 17.50 -8.65
N LYS A 305 -3.56 18.57 -8.91
CA LYS A 305 -3.41 19.90 -8.26
C LYS A 305 -3.45 19.85 -6.72
N GLU A 306 -4.03 18.79 -6.17
CA GLU A 306 -4.13 18.49 -4.74
C GLU A 306 -2.81 17.96 -4.14
N ILE A 307 -1.96 17.28 -4.92
CA ILE A 307 -0.68 16.75 -4.44
C ILE A 307 0.34 17.89 -4.40
N LYS A 308 0.23 18.71 -3.35
CA LYS A 308 1.28 19.64 -2.95
C LYS A 308 2.44 18.80 -2.41
N PHE A 309 3.50 18.62 -3.20
CA PHE A 309 4.71 17.91 -2.80
C PHE A 309 5.37 18.60 -1.60
N GLN A 310 5.12 18.07 -0.40
CA GLN A 310 5.69 18.56 0.86
C GLN A 310 6.87 17.69 1.29
N TYR A 311 7.94 18.33 1.77
CA TYR A 311 9.10 17.65 2.35
C TYR A 311 8.65 16.74 3.50
N GLY A 312 9.09 15.48 3.47
CA GLY A 312 8.78 14.49 4.51
C GLY A 312 7.52 13.65 4.25
N MET A 313 6.72 13.90 3.21
CA MET A 313 5.59 13.03 2.85
C MET A 313 6.03 11.74 2.15
N THR A 314 5.18 10.71 2.22
CA THR A 314 5.42 9.41 1.55
C THR A 314 5.44 9.59 0.04
N THR A 315 6.51 9.14 -0.61
CA THR A 315 6.74 9.37 -2.04
C THR A 315 6.17 8.27 -2.93
N ARG A 316 6.00 8.59 -4.21
CA ARG A 316 5.57 7.64 -5.26
C ARG A 316 6.52 6.43 -5.36
N TRP A 317 7.84 6.68 -5.30
CA TRP A 317 8.84 5.60 -5.29
C TRP A 317 8.73 4.69 -4.06
N ALA A 318 8.40 5.23 -2.88
CA ALA A 318 8.27 4.44 -1.66
C ALA A 318 7.07 3.49 -1.70
N LEU A 319 5.96 3.91 -2.34
CA LEU A 319 4.81 3.04 -2.60
C LEU A 319 5.13 1.98 -3.66
N ILE A 320 5.81 2.34 -4.75
CA ILE A 320 6.22 1.39 -5.81
C ILE A 320 7.20 0.32 -5.26
N GLY A 321 8.18 0.73 -4.45
CA GLY A 321 9.10 -0.19 -3.79
C GLY A 321 8.38 -1.17 -2.86
N TRP A 322 7.37 -0.68 -2.12
CA TRP A 322 6.52 -1.54 -1.30
C TRP A 322 5.70 -2.55 -2.13
N LEU A 323 5.10 -2.13 -3.26
CA LEU A 323 4.38 -3.04 -4.16
C LEU A 323 5.29 -4.15 -4.71
N LEU A 324 6.51 -3.80 -5.14
CA LEU A 324 7.54 -4.77 -5.56
C LEU A 324 7.87 -5.79 -4.46
N THR A 325 7.95 -5.36 -3.19
CA THR A 325 8.18 -6.28 -2.05
C THR A 325 6.94 -7.08 -1.61
N SER A 326 5.75 -6.76 -2.12
CA SER A 326 4.49 -7.40 -1.70
C SER A 326 4.05 -8.56 -2.61
N ILE A 327 4.64 -8.66 -3.80
CA ILE A 327 4.36 -9.70 -4.80
C ILE A 327 5.14 -10.98 -4.51
N LYS A 328 4.51 -12.14 -4.77
CA LYS A 328 5.10 -13.48 -4.61
C LYS A 328 5.29 -14.21 -5.94
N SER A 329 4.47 -13.98 -6.96
CA SER A 329 4.66 -14.63 -8.28
C SER A 329 5.65 -13.86 -9.13
N HIS A 330 6.65 -14.56 -9.64
CA HIS A 330 7.63 -14.01 -10.58
C HIS A 330 6.98 -13.54 -11.91
N SER A 331 5.83 -14.10 -12.29
CA SER A 331 5.07 -13.62 -13.45
C SER A 331 4.47 -12.22 -13.19
N THR A 332 3.83 -12.03 -12.03
CA THR A 332 3.31 -10.73 -11.59
C THR A 332 4.44 -9.71 -11.41
N GLU A 333 5.55 -10.12 -10.79
CA GLU A 333 6.75 -9.29 -10.59
C GLU A 333 7.30 -8.78 -11.93
N THR A 334 7.37 -9.66 -12.93
CA THR A 334 7.84 -9.34 -14.27
C THR A 334 6.88 -8.39 -15.00
N ARG A 335 5.55 -8.62 -14.90
CA ARG A 335 4.53 -7.71 -15.42
C ARG A 335 4.59 -6.33 -14.76
N LEU A 336 4.82 -6.26 -13.45
CA LEU A 336 5.00 -5.00 -12.73
C LEU A 336 6.26 -4.25 -13.20
N LYS A 337 7.42 -4.92 -13.31
CA LYS A 337 8.64 -4.30 -13.85
C LYS A 337 8.43 -3.75 -15.26
N CYS A 338 7.74 -4.52 -16.12
CA CYS A 338 7.36 -4.06 -17.46
C CYS A 338 6.50 -2.79 -17.40
N ALA A 339 5.47 -2.76 -16.56
CA ALA A 339 4.61 -1.60 -16.33
C ALA A 339 5.34 -0.37 -15.74
N LEU A 340 6.38 -0.58 -14.92
CA LEU A 340 7.18 0.50 -14.31
C LEU A 340 8.21 1.15 -15.26
N PHE A 341 8.66 0.41 -16.28
CA PHE A 341 9.65 0.89 -17.26
C PHE A 341 9.06 1.19 -18.65
N TYR A 342 7.78 0.92 -18.89
CA TYR A 342 7.19 1.02 -20.24
C TYR A 342 7.37 2.41 -20.88
N ASP A 343 7.10 3.49 -20.15
CA ASP A 343 7.31 4.85 -20.66
C ASP A 343 8.78 5.24 -20.81
N LEU A 344 9.69 4.60 -20.06
CA LEU A 344 11.14 4.79 -20.24
C LEU A 344 11.63 4.13 -21.55
N PHE A 345 11.06 2.97 -21.90
CA PHE A 345 11.41 2.21 -23.11
C PHE A 345 11.02 2.93 -24.41
N PHE A 346 9.96 3.73 -24.37
CA PHE A 346 9.43 4.48 -25.52
C PHE A 346 9.51 6.01 -25.35
N PHE A 347 10.36 6.48 -24.43
CA PHE A 347 10.50 7.89 -24.05
C PHE A 347 10.98 8.79 -25.20
N THR A 348 10.23 9.86 -25.45
CA THR A 348 10.49 10.90 -26.45
C THR A 348 10.59 12.27 -25.78
N PRO A 349 11.79 12.87 -25.66
CA PRO A 349 11.98 14.21 -25.10
C PRO A 349 11.10 15.25 -25.82
N GLY A 350 10.55 16.20 -25.06
CA GLY A 350 9.62 17.22 -25.57
C GLY A 350 8.17 16.75 -25.76
N ARG A 351 7.90 15.44 -25.87
CA ARG A 351 6.54 14.87 -25.84
C ARG A 351 6.19 14.27 -24.48
N ASP A 352 7.11 13.50 -23.90
CA ASP A 352 6.88 12.78 -22.65
C ASP A 352 7.20 13.61 -21.40
N ASN A 353 6.35 13.48 -20.37
CA ASN A 353 6.59 14.09 -19.06
C ASN A 353 7.55 13.22 -18.23
N LEU A 354 8.68 13.80 -17.82
CA LEU A 354 9.69 13.19 -16.96
C LEU A 354 9.14 12.67 -15.62
N GLN A 355 8.09 13.29 -15.10
CA GLN A 355 7.43 12.89 -13.85
C GLN A 355 6.74 11.52 -13.93
N VAL A 356 6.56 10.96 -15.14
CA VAL A 356 6.11 9.55 -15.33
C VAL A 356 7.25 8.56 -15.01
N ILE A 357 8.49 8.88 -15.40
CA ILE A 357 9.63 7.95 -15.31
C ILE A 357 10.50 8.15 -14.05
N GLU A 358 10.48 9.36 -13.48
CA GLU A 358 11.25 9.72 -12.28
C GLU A 358 11.10 8.71 -11.12
N PRO A 359 9.88 8.30 -10.68
CA PRO A 359 9.74 7.45 -9.49
C PRO A 359 10.45 6.10 -9.61
N THR A 360 10.50 5.54 -10.82
CA THR A 360 11.15 4.25 -11.09
C THR A 360 12.67 4.40 -11.02
N ILE A 361 13.24 5.48 -11.56
CA ILE A 361 14.69 5.73 -11.52
C ILE A 361 15.14 6.15 -10.12
N GLU A 362 14.37 6.99 -9.43
CA GLU A 362 14.66 7.38 -8.04
C GLU A 362 14.62 6.16 -7.11
N LEU A 363 13.66 5.24 -7.29
CA LEU A 363 13.60 3.98 -6.55
C LEU A 363 14.87 3.13 -6.76
N MET A 364 15.39 3.04 -7.98
CA MET A 364 16.63 2.29 -8.26
C MET A 364 17.82 2.88 -7.49
N ILE A 365 17.94 4.21 -7.48
CA ILE A 365 19.07 4.91 -6.87
C ILE A 365 18.98 4.87 -5.33
N ILE A 366 17.83 5.22 -4.75
CA ILE A 366 17.66 5.27 -3.27
C ILE A 366 17.74 3.86 -2.66
N SER A 367 17.33 2.82 -3.39
CA SER A 367 17.38 1.44 -2.91
C SER A 367 18.80 0.90 -2.69
N ILE A 368 19.85 1.47 -3.30
CA ILE A 368 21.24 0.94 -3.23
C ILE A 368 21.68 0.70 -1.77
N VAL A 369 21.49 1.71 -0.91
CA VAL A 369 22.04 1.74 0.45
C VAL A 369 21.37 0.73 1.39
N LYS A 370 20.04 0.54 1.26
CA LYS A 370 19.22 -0.18 2.25
C LYS A 370 18.46 -1.39 1.71
N TYR A 371 18.20 -1.42 0.41
CA TYR A 371 17.34 -2.41 -0.26
C TYR A 371 17.97 -2.89 -1.58
N ARG A 372 19.29 -3.07 -1.58
CA ARG A 372 20.14 -3.36 -2.77
C ARG A 372 19.53 -4.34 -3.78
N ASN A 373 18.94 -5.44 -3.29
CA ASN A 373 18.28 -6.45 -4.12
C ASN A 373 17.19 -5.87 -5.04
N ILE A 374 16.51 -4.79 -4.63
CA ILE A 374 15.55 -4.06 -5.47
C ILE A 374 16.28 -3.37 -6.63
N THR A 375 17.35 -2.60 -6.35
CA THR A 375 18.17 -1.96 -7.40
C THR A 375 18.69 -2.99 -8.38
N GLU A 376 19.29 -4.08 -7.89
CA GLU A 376 19.83 -5.15 -8.74
C GLU A 376 18.76 -5.83 -9.60
N ASN A 377 17.59 -6.12 -9.03
CA ASN A 377 16.48 -6.75 -9.75
C ASN A 377 15.79 -5.82 -10.76
N LEU A 378 15.91 -4.50 -10.59
CA LEU A 378 15.46 -3.50 -11.55
C LEU A 378 16.53 -3.27 -12.64
N MET A 379 17.81 -3.18 -12.29
CA MET A 379 18.92 -3.10 -13.26
C MET A 379 18.98 -4.35 -14.16
N LYS A 380 18.87 -5.56 -13.59
CA LYS A 380 18.74 -6.82 -14.35
C LYS A 380 17.58 -6.78 -15.35
N PHE A 381 16.51 -6.05 -15.07
CA PHE A 381 15.39 -5.86 -16.00
C PHE A 381 15.71 -4.84 -17.09
N VAL A 382 16.31 -3.69 -16.74
CA VAL A 382 16.72 -2.63 -17.69
C VAL A 382 17.82 -3.10 -18.64
N ASN A 383 18.77 -3.93 -18.18
CA ASN A 383 19.80 -4.54 -19.03
C ASN A 383 19.19 -5.42 -20.14
N ASN A 384 18.02 -6.01 -19.87
CA ASN A 384 17.22 -6.82 -20.79
C ASN A 384 16.08 -6.03 -21.48
N CYS A 385 16.11 -4.69 -21.46
CA CYS A 385 15.03 -3.82 -21.98
C CYS A 385 14.58 -4.15 -23.42
N GLU A 386 15.51 -4.58 -24.28
CA GLU A 386 15.25 -4.99 -25.66
C GLU A 386 14.30 -6.21 -25.78
N GLN A 387 14.12 -7.02 -24.73
CA GLN A 387 13.15 -8.12 -24.76
C GLN A 387 11.69 -7.62 -24.71
N TRP A 388 11.49 -6.37 -24.29
CA TRP A 388 10.17 -5.74 -24.11
C TRP A 388 9.79 -4.81 -25.26
N ASP A 389 10.72 -4.49 -26.14
CA ASP A 389 10.46 -3.76 -27.39
C ASP A 389 9.90 -4.72 -28.44
N PRO A 390 8.62 -4.58 -28.83
CA PRO A 390 7.99 -5.49 -29.80
C PRO A 390 8.46 -5.22 -31.24
N ARG A 391 9.08 -4.07 -31.50
CA ARG A 391 9.44 -3.62 -32.85
C ARG A 391 10.59 -4.45 -33.43
N PRO A 392 10.57 -4.77 -34.75
CA PRO A 392 11.69 -5.43 -35.40
C PRO A 392 13.00 -4.63 -35.32
N LYS A 393 12.93 -3.30 -35.41
CA LYS A 393 14.06 -2.37 -35.19
C LYS A 393 13.97 -1.78 -33.79
N LYS A 394 14.60 -2.44 -32.83
CA LYS A 394 14.58 -2.06 -31.41
C LYS A 394 15.32 -0.74 -31.18
N GLN A 395 14.72 0.16 -30.40
CA GLN A 395 15.31 1.49 -30.11
C GLN A 395 15.44 1.78 -28.60
N THR A 396 15.10 0.82 -27.76
CA THR A 396 14.97 0.96 -26.29
C THR A 396 16.19 1.59 -25.63
N VAL A 397 17.41 1.14 -25.99
CA VAL A 397 18.66 1.66 -25.44
C VAL A 397 18.86 3.15 -25.76
N ILE A 398 18.46 3.57 -26.96
CA ILE A 398 18.53 4.96 -27.41
C ILE A 398 17.49 5.81 -26.65
N ASN A 399 16.27 5.30 -26.48
CA ASN A 399 15.19 5.99 -25.76
C ASN A 399 15.51 6.15 -24.27
N ILE A 400 16.03 5.11 -23.60
CA ILE A 400 16.53 5.18 -22.23
C ILE A 400 17.67 6.21 -22.13
N SER A 401 18.62 6.20 -23.07
CA SER A 401 19.72 7.18 -23.11
C SER A 401 19.24 8.63 -23.33
N ARG A 402 18.17 8.83 -24.10
CA ARG A 402 17.49 10.14 -24.26
C ARG A 402 16.80 10.56 -22.97
N ALA A 403 16.09 9.64 -22.31
CA ALA A 403 15.42 9.88 -21.05
C ALA A 403 16.39 10.27 -19.92
N PHE A 404 17.50 9.55 -19.76
CA PHE A 404 18.55 9.85 -18.79
C PHE A 404 19.18 11.23 -19.04
N ASN A 405 19.50 11.57 -20.30
CA ASN A 405 19.95 12.91 -20.68
C ASN A 405 18.94 13.99 -20.29
N TYR A 406 17.64 13.75 -20.50
CA TYR A 406 16.59 14.75 -20.26
C TYR A 406 16.27 14.92 -18.77
N LEU A 407 16.35 13.85 -17.96
CA LEU A 407 16.30 13.90 -16.48
C LEU A 407 17.41 14.78 -15.90
N ILE A 408 18.64 14.64 -16.42
CA ILE A 408 19.82 15.42 -15.97
C ILE A 408 19.72 16.88 -16.41
N LYS A 409 19.39 17.14 -17.69
CA LYS A 409 19.22 18.51 -18.19
C LYS A 409 18.12 19.27 -17.43
N SER A 410 17.07 18.57 -17.01
CA SER A 410 15.97 19.13 -16.21
C SER A 410 16.28 19.19 -14.69
N LYS A 411 17.50 18.84 -14.26
CA LYS A 411 17.98 18.83 -12.87
C LYS A 411 17.17 17.96 -11.89
N ILE A 412 16.34 17.04 -12.40
CA ILE A 412 15.51 16.15 -11.57
C ILE A 412 16.39 15.08 -10.88
N ILE A 413 17.34 14.51 -11.63
CA ILE A 413 18.33 13.56 -11.11
C ILE A 413 19.72 14.02 -11.59
N SER A 414 20.67 14.18 -10.65
CA SER A 414 22.06 14.55 -11.00
C SER A 414 22.80 13.38 -11.66
N PHE A 415 23.73 13.69 -12.56
CA PHE A 415 24.56 12.67 -13.23
C PHE A 415 25.30 11.79 -12.23
N GLU A 416 25.79 12.36 -11.12
CA GLU A 416 26.41 11.63 -10.01
C GLU A 416 25.48 10.54 -9.46
N LYS A 417 24.26 10.92 -9.05
CA LYS A 417 23.23 10.00 -8.52
C LYS A 417 22.82 8.92 -9.52
N LEU A 418 22.86 9.19 -10.82
CA LEU A 418 22.58 8.18 -11.84
C LEU A 418 23.80 7.26 -12.08
N SER A 419 25.02 7.80 -11.97
CA SER A 419 26.27 7.05 -12.16
C SER A 419 26.61 6.09 -11.02
N SER A 420 26.04 6.30 -9.82
CA SER A 420 26.18 5.36 -8.70
C SER A 420 25.70 3.94 -9.08
N LEU A 421 24.69 3.81 -9.95
CA LEU A 421 24.20 2.53 -10.46
C LEU A 421 25.29 1.62 -11.04
N TYR A 422 26.40 2.15 -11.58
CA TYR A 422 27.54 1.35 -12.06
C TYR A 422 28.85 1.56 -11.28
N LYS A 423 28.95 2.62 -10.48
CA LYS A 423 30.13 2.92 -9.65
C LYS A 423 30.10 2.24 -8.28
N GLU A 424 28.92 2.03 -7.69
CA GLU A 424 28.77 1.53 -6.33
C GLU A 424 29.23 0.07 -6.21
N GLU A 425 30.42 -0.14 -5.67
CA GLU A 425 31.05 -1.45 -5.49
C GLU A 425 30.19 -2.45 -4.72
N THR A 426 29.25 -1.94 -3.92
CA THR A 426 28.34 -2.77 -3.12
C THR A 426 27.35 -3.58 -3.96
N LEU A 427 27.02 -3.14 -5.18
CA LEU A 427 26.17 -3.86 -6.15
C LEU A 427 26.98 -4.94 -6.90
N ASP A 428 26.33 -6.05 -7.24
CA ASP A 428 26.87 -7.11 -8.09
C ASP A 428 27.59 -6.57 -9.35
N GLN A 429 28.85 -6.95 -9.50
CA GLN A 429 29.76 -6.46 -10.53
C GLN A 429 29.25 -6.71 -11.96
N ASN A 430 28.71 -7.91 -12.24
CA ASN A 430 28.25 -8.29 -13.56
C ASN A 430 27.02 -7.47 -13.99
N ILE A 431 26.12 -7.16 -13.06
CA ILE A 431 24.98 -6.25 -13.32
C ILE A 431 25.48 -4.85 -13.69
N ARG A 432 26.47 -4.33 -12.95
CA ARG A 432 27.06 -3.00 -13.16
C ARG A 432 27.80 -2.90 -14.48
N GLU A 433 28.64 -3.88 -14.80
CA GLU A 433 29.39 -3.95 -16.05
C GLU A 433 28.45 -4.06 -17.25
N THR A 434 27.45 -4.95 -17.19
CA THR A 434 26.42 -5.08 -18.24
C THR A 434 25.67 -3.76 -18.44
N PHE A 435 25.30 -3.06 -17.36
CA PHE A 435 24.60 -1.77 -17.44
C PHE A 435 25.48 -0.67 -18.05
N LEU A 436 26.76 -0.61 -17.65
CA LEU A 436 27.73 0.35 -18.17
C LEU A 436 28.02 0.10 -19.65
N GLU A 437 28.15 -1.16 -20.08
CA GLU A 437 28.32 -1.52 -21.50
C GLU A 437 27.08 -1.11 -22.31
N LYS A 438 25.87 -1.47 -21.84
CA LYS A 438 24.60 -1.16 -22.53
C LYS A 438 24.42 0.35 -22.78
N PHE A 439 24.81 1.18 -21.82
CA PHE A 439 24.67 2.64 -21.87
C PHE A 439 26.01 3.38 -22.04
N ARG A 440 27.04 2.70 -22.57
CA ARG A 440 28.41 3.23 -22.74
C ARG A 440 28.45 4.59 -23.43
N ASN A 441 27.67 4.74 -24.50
CA ASN A 441 27.60 5.98 -25.30
C ASN A 441 26.98 7.16 -24.52
N PHE A 442 26.17 6.88 -23.49
CA PHE A 442 25.60 7.89 -22.61
C PHE A 442 26.54 8.26 -21.45
N PHE A 443 27.21 7.27 -20.85
CA PHE A 443 28.15 7.50 -19.75
C PHE A 443 29.54 8.02 -20.18
N GLY A 444 29.75 8.24 -21.48
CA GLY A 444 30.98 8.83 -22.01
C GLY A 444 32.22 7.94 -21.94
N VAL A 445 32.05 6.64 -21.64
CA VAL A 445 33.18 5.71 -21.49
C VAL A 445 33.76 5.35 -22.86
N GLN A 446 34.80 6.09 -23.26
CA GLN A 446 35.71 5.64 -24.30
C GLN A 446 36.53 4.47 -23.73
N GLY A 447 36.32 3.27 -24.27
CA GLY A 447 37.03 2.07 -23.82
C GLY A 447 38.47 2.11 -24.31
N SER A 448 39.42 1.91 -23.39
CA SER A 448 40.87 1.79 -23.65
C SER A 448 41.23 0.48 -24.35
N ASN A 449 40.64 0.26 -25.53
CA ASN A 449 40.78 -0.96 -26.33
C ASN A 449 40.56 -0.67 -27.84
N GLU A 450 41.20 0.39 -28.35
CA GLU A 450 41.30 0.62 -29.80
C GLU A 450 42.24 -0.41 -30.46
N ARG A 451 41.73 -1.64 -30.65
CA ARG A 451 42.31 -2.56 -31.64
C ARG A 451 42.00 -2.08 -33.06
N LYS A 452 42.80 -1.08 -33.50
CA LYS A 452 43.01 -0.58 -34.88
C LYS A 452 41.96 -1.04 -35.90
N ARG A 453 40.79 -0.38 -35.95
CA ARG A 453 39.96 -0.38 -37.17
C ARG A 453 40.35 0.81 -38.04
N LYS A 454 40.79 0.52 -39.27
CA LYS A 454 41.23 1.52 -40.24
C LYS A 454 40.08 2.47 -40.59
N LYS A 455 40.39 3.74 -40.88
CA LYS A 455 39.48 4.62 -41.62
C LYS A 455 39.10 3.95 -42.95
N PRO A 456 37.82 3.98 -43.36
CA PRO A 456 37.47 3.98 -44.78
C PRO A 456 37.61 5.42 -45.29
N GLU A 457 38.62 5.70 -46.11
CA GLU A 457 38.68 6.98 -46.83
C GLU A 457 37.82 6.92 -48.10
N THR A 458 37.15 8.02 -48.37
CA THR A 458 36.14 8.17 -49.43
C THR A 458 36.77 8.20 -50.82
N LYS A 459 36.03 7.74 -51.83
CA LYS A 459 36.15 8.28 -53.18
C LYS A 459 34.91 9.11 -53.51
N ASN A 460 35.18 10.28 -54.08
CA ASN A 460 34.20 11.33 -54.35
C ASN A 460 33.36 11.01 -55.59
N LEU A 461 32.30 11.81 -55.79
CA LEU A 461 32.03 12.44 -57.08
C LEU A 461 31.30 13.80 -56.88
N ASN A 462 31.96 14.85 -57.38
CA ASN A 462 31.45 16.13 -57.90
C ASN A 462 30.53 17.04 -57.06
N LEU A 463 31.18 18.00 -56.38
CA LEU A 463 31.10 19.44 -56.68
C LEU A 463 30.01 19.94 -57.65
N ILE A 464 29.25 20.94 -57.18
CA ILE A 464 29.22 22.28 -57.81
C ILE A 464 29.59 23.31 -56.73
N LYS A 465 30.28 24.40 -57.10
CA LYS A 465 30.66 25.52 -56.22
C LYS A 465 30.25 26.86 -56.83
N SER A 466 29.82 27.78 -55.97
CA SER A 466 30.09 29.21 -56.06
C SER A 466 30.02 29.79 -54.63
N GLY A 467 30.97 30.60 -54.15
CA GLY A 467 32.28 30.97 -54.70
C GLY A 467 33.08 31.80 -53.69
N ASN A 468 34.39 31.98 -53.93
CA ASN A 468 35.32 32.95 -53.28
C ASN A 468 35.58 32.78 -51.75
N SER A 469 36.75 33.10 -51.18
CA SER A 469 38.09 33.45 -51.76
C SER A 469 39.17 33.48 -50.67
N ILE A 470 40.45 33.17 -51.01
CA ILE A 470 41.71 33.68 -50.41
C ILE A 470 42.02 33.25 -48.94
N ASN A 471 43.22 32.85 -48.45
CA ASN A 471 44.58 32.46 -48.92
C ASN A 471 45.33 31.88 -47.65
N ASN A 472 46.57 31.34 -47.57
CA ASN A 472 47.66 30.90 -48.47
C ASN A 472 48.67 29.99 -47.70
N ASN A 473 49.57 29.28 -48.42
CA ASN A 473 50.94 28.83 -48.02
C ASN A 473 51.13 27.82 -46.83
N ASN A 474 52.10 26.89 -46.78
CA ASN A 474 53.10 26.41 -47.76
C ASN A 474 53.76 25.04 -47.36
N THR A 475 54.10 24.17 -48.34
CA THR A 475 55.27 23.22 -48.42
C THR A 475 55.49 22.09 -47.34
N ILE A 476 56.13 20.90 -47.57
CA ILE A 476 56.64 20.14 -48.75
C ILE A 476 56.88 18.62 -48.40
N GLU A 477 56.48 17.67 -49.28
CA GLU A 477 57.06 16.29 -49.53
C GLU A 477 57.19 15.25 -48.36
N LYS A 478 57.70 13.97 -48.41
CA LYS A 478 58.09 12.82 -49.32
C LYS A 478 58.20 11.54 -48.39
N ASN A 479 58.35 10.24 -48.72
CA ASN A 479 58.05 9.27 -49.83
C ASN A 479 58.47 7.81 -49.39
N LEU A 480 58.36 6.77 -50.27
CA LEU A 480 59.02 5.43 -50.23
C LEU A 480 58.48 4.37 -49.19
N ASN A 481 59.09 3.16 -49.04
CA ASN A 481 59.06 1.90 -49.85
C ASN A 481 59.75 0.73 -49.06
N ASN A 482 59.71 -0.60 -49.33
CA ASN A 482 58.81 -1.58 -50.01
C ASN A 482 59.31 -3.05 -49.71
N LYS A 483 58.74 -4.11 -50.34
CA LYS A 483 59.25 -5.53 -50.49
C LYS A 483 59.29 -6.48 -49.26
N THR A 484 59.55 -7.81 -49.38
CA THR A 484 58.75 -8.95 -49.96
C THR A 484 59.47 -10.32 -49.75
N ASN A 485 58.72 -11.46 -49.76
CA ASN A 485 59.17 -12.87 -50.00
C ASN A 485 60.03 -13.59 -48.90
N GLN A 486 60.13 -14.93 -48.77
CA GLN A 486 59.42 -16.12 -49.34
C GLN A 486 59.71 -17.43 -48.51
N ASN A 487 58.87 -18.47 -48.67
CA ASN A 487 59.12 -19.93 -48.47
C ASN A 487 59.55 -20.42 -47.04
N ASN A 488 59.25 -21.63 -46.54
CA ASN A 488 59.20 -22.98 -47.14
C ASN A 488 58.30 -23.99 -46.37
N ASN A 489 57.73 -24.94 -47.12
CA ASN A 489 57.41 -26.37 -46.88
C ASN A 489 57.26 -27.04 -45.48
N ASN A 490 56.26 -27.96 -45.47
CA ASN A 490 56.25 -29.36 -44.99
C ASN A 490 55.47 -29.83 -43.72
N ASP A 491 54.96 -31.06 -43.87
CA ASP A 491 54.64 -32.13 -42.90
C ASP A 491 53.34 -32.14 -42.05
N ASN A 492 52.33 -32.82 -42.64
CA ASN A 492 51.65 -34.02 -42.11
C ASN A 492 50.35 -33.96 -41.26
N ASN A 493 49.52 -34.99 -41.54
CA ASN A 493 48.44 -35.59 -40.74
C ASN A 493 47.01 -34.99 -40.72
N ASN A 494 46.31 -35.25 -41.82
CA ASN A 494 45.11 -36.13 -41.88
C ASN A 494 43.73 -35.69 -41.34
N ASN A 495 42.81 -35.62 -42.32
CA ASN A 495 41.49 -36.28 -42.36
C ASN A 495 40.29 -35.68 -41.63
N THR A 496 39.72 -34.69 -42.30
CA THR A 496 38.27 -34.44 -42.42
C THR A 496 37.47 -35.64 -42.98
N VAL A 497 36.21 -35.76 -42.53
CA VAL A 497 35.00 -36.15 -43.30
C VAL A 497 34.86 -37.60 -43.82
N ASN A 498 33.61 -38.12 -43.77
CA ASN A 498 32.92 -39.03 -44.73
C ASN A 498 31.65 -39.65 -44.05
N ASN A 499 30.52 -39.98 -44.70
CA ASN A 499 30.08 -39.66 -46.08
C ASN A 499 28.55 -39.77 -46.32
N ILE A 500 28.09 -39.05 -47.35
CA ILE A 500 27.13 -39.41 -48.44
C ILE A 500 26.11 -40.55 -48.22
N PHE A 501 24.82 -40.33 -48.59
CA PHE A 501 24.14 -41.10 -49.67
C PHE A 501 22.81 -40.49 -50.21
N PHE A 502 22.56 -40.68 -51.51
CA PHE A 502 21.34 -40.34 -52.26
C PHE A 502 20.31 -41.50 -52.25
N LYS A 503 19.00 -41.23 -52.35
CA LYS A 503 18.15 -41.51 -53.56
C LYS A 503 16.65 -41.19 -53.36
N ASN A 504 15.89 -41.30 -54.46
CA ASN A 504 14.51 -40.81 -54.62
C ASN A 504 13.42 -41.91 -54.53
N ASN A 505 12.18 -41.43 -54.28
CA ASN A 505 10.90 -41.85 -54.89
C ASN A 505 10.10 -43.08 -54.41
N LYS A 506 8.77 -42.84 -54.36
CA LYS A 506 7.62 -43.79 -54.43
C LYS A 506 7.39 -44.68 -53.18
N SER A 507 6.14 -45.03 -52.79
CA SER A 507 4.81 -44.60 -53.27
C SER A 507 3.68 -44.89 -52.26
N SER A 508 2.61 -44.07 -52.31
CA SER A 508 1.19 -44.34 -51.98
C SER A 508 0.77 -45.34 -50.88
N ASN A 509 -0.04 -44.84 -49.94
CA ASN A 509 -1.23 -45.45 -49.29
C ASN A 509 -1.11 -46.90 -48.74
N ASN A 510 -1.51 -47.19 -47.49
CA ASN A 510 -2.82 -46.82 -46.96
C ASN A 510 -2.89 -46.74 -45.40
N ASN A 511 -4.07 -46.39 -44.89
CA ASN A 511 -4.34 -46.13 -43.46
C ASN A 511 -3.94 -47.27 -42.49
N ASN A 512 -3.21 -46.91 -41.42
CA ASN A 512 -3.49 -47.32 -40.03
C ASN A 512 -2.48 -46.70 -39.04
N ASN A 513 -2.83 -45.55 -38.42
CA ASN A 513 -2.03 -45.01 -37.29
C ASN A 513 -2.80 -44.12 -36.29
N VAL A 514 -4.12 -44.25 -36.21
CA VAL A 514 -4.88 -43.79 -35.03
C VAL A 514 -4.55 -44.74 -33.86
N ASN A 515 -3.38 -44.54 -33.24
CA ASN A 515 -3.02 -45.00 -31.88
C ASN A 515 -1.57 -44.65 -31.44
N LYS A 516 -0.74 -43.96 -32.24
CA LYS A 516 0.67 -43.67 -31.89
C LYS A 516 1.02 -42.24 -31.46
N GLN A 517 0.07 -41.32 -31.32
CA GLN A 517 0.34 -39.98 -30.74
C GLN A 517 0.15 -39.90 -29.21
N ASN A 518 -0.69 -40.75 -28.60
CA ASN A 518 -0.93 -40.70 -27.15
C ASN A 518 0.29 -41.10 -26.28
N ASN A 519 1.22 -41.92 -26.81
CA ASN A 519 2.35 -42.43 -26.03
C ASN A 519 3.57 -41.48 -25.97
N ASN A 520 3.61 -40.41 -26.78
CA ASN A 520 4.71 -39.44 -26.74
C ASN A 520 4.41 -38.20 -25.88
N LEU A 521 3.14 -37.87 -25.59
CA LEU A 521 2.83 -36.88 -24.55
C LEU A 521 3.14 -37.45 -23.15
N ASN A 522 2.74 -38.69 -22.87
CA ASN A 522 2.91 -39.30 -21.55
C ASN A 522 4.39 -39.39 -21.12
N ASN A 523 5.31 -39.71 -22.03
CA ASN A 523 6.75 -39.72 -21.73
C ASN A 523 7.36 -38.32 -21.49
N TYR A 524 6.81 -37.26 -22.10
CA TYR A 524 7.22 -35.89 -21.81
C TYR A 524 6.63 -35.38 -20.47
N VAL A 525 5.38 -35.76 -20.15
CA VAL A 525 4.78 -35.48 -18.85
C VAL A 525 5.53 -36.19 -17.73
N GLU A 526 5.80 -37.49 -17.86
CA GLU A 526 6.56 -38.24 -16.85
C GLU A 526 7.97 -37.71 -16.63
N THR A 527 8.70 -37.31 -17.68
CA THR A 527 10.06 -36.77 -17.52
C THR A 527 10.07 -35.36 -16.93
N PHE A 528 9.04 -34.55 -17.18
CA PHE A 528 8.85 -33.28 -16.49
C PHE A 528 8.41 -33.47 -15.04
N ASP A 529 7.48 -34.36 -14.72
CA ASP A 529 7.09 -34.60 -13.31
C ASP A 529 8.15 -35.39 -12.53
N LYS A 530 9.00 -36.21 -13.15
CA LYS A 530 10.23 -36.78 -12.53
C LYS A 530 11.29 -35.69 -12.25
N LYS A 531 11.31 -34.58 -13.00
CA LYS A 531 12.11 -33.38 -12.67
C LYS A 531 11.43 -32.49 -11.63
N ARG A 532 10.10 -32.32 -11.69
CA ARG A 532 9.29 -31.52 -10.76
C ARG A 532 9.24 -32.16 -9.38
N THR A 533 9.16 -33.48 -9.28
CA THR A 533 9.31 -34.23 -8.03
C THR A 533 10.73 -34.11 -7.50
N LYS A 534 11.80 -34.23 -8.30
CA LYS A 534 13.17 -33.97 -7.82
C LYS A 534 13.41 -32.50 -7.39
N PHE A 535 12.79 -31.52 -8.04
CA PHE A 535 12.95 -30.10 -7.67
C PHE A 535 12.06 -29.70 -6.48
N ASN A 536 10.86 -30.25 -6.38
CA ASN A 536 10.03 -30.15 -5.18
C ASN A 536 10.67 -30.91 -4.02
N GLN A 537 11.27 -32.09 -4.24
CA GLN A 537 12.09 -32.77 -3.25
C GLN A 537 13.30 -31.93 -2.86
N LYS A 538 13.91 -31.14 -3.75
CA LYS A 538 14.98 -30.19 -3.37
C LYS A 538 14.51 -28.92 -2.64
N LYS A 539 13.22 -28.58 -2.68
CA LYS A 539 12.62 -27.45 -1.92
C LYS A 539 11.93 -27.90 -0.63
N LEU A 540 11.35 -29.10 -0.63
CA LEU A 540 10.92 -29.80 0.58
C LEU A 540 12.15 -30.26 1.36
N SER A 541 13.22 -30.70 0.69
CA SER A 541 14.54 -30.83 1.31
C SER A 541 15.00 -29.44 1.74
N SER A 542 15.22 -28.41 0.91
CA SER A 542 15.77 -27.14 1.45
C SER A 542 15.06 -26.58 2.70
N ALA A 543 13.73 -26.68 2.79
CA ALA A 543 12.98 -26.36 4.01
C ALA A 543 13.19 -27.39 5.14
N ASN A 544 13.04 -28.69 4.86
CA ASN A 544 13.38 -29.76 5.80
C ASN A 544 14.89 -29.85 6.08
N ASP A 545 15.77 -29.15 5.37
CA ASP A 545 17.24 -29.18 5.44
C ASP A 545 17.71 -27.95 6.20
N GLU A 546 17.00 -26.83 6.18
CA GLU A 546 17.10 -25.82 7.25
C GLU A 546 16.53 -26.36 8.56
N GLN A 547 15.37 -27.04 8.52
CA GLN A 547 14.75 -27.63 9.70
C GLN A 547 15.55 -28.85 10.23
N ASN A 548 16.13 -29.69 9.36
CA ASN A 548 17.10 -30.73 9.72
C ASN A 548 18.52 -30.16 9.89
N SER A 549 18.88 -28.96 9.42
CA SER A 549 20.15 -28.31 9.82
C SER A 549 20.02 -27.79 11.23
N LEU A 550 18.87 -27.21 11.60
CA LEU A 550 18.52 -26.91 12.98
C LEU A 550 18.43 -28.18 13.82
N GLU A 551 17.75 -29.24 13.35
CA GLU A 551 17.64 -30.49 14.12
C GLU A 551 18.94 -31.29 14.16
N ASN A 552 19.81 -31.24 13.15
CA ASN A 552 21.14 -31.88 13.17
C ASN A 552 22.16 -31.03 13.92
N LYS A 553 22.08 -29.69 13.89
CA LYS A 553 22.84 -28.82 14.82
C LYS A 553 22.37 -29.08 16.26
N PHE A 554 21.07 -29.24 16.51
CA PHE A 554 20.53 -29.59 17.82
C PHE A 554 20.95 -31.00 18.24
N LYS A 555 20.82 -32.03 17.38
CA LYS A 555 21.31 -33.40 17.64
C LYS A 555 22.83 -33.43 17.86
N ASN A 556 23.62 -32.62 17.15
CA ASN A 556 25.06 -32.53 17.35
C ASN A 556 25.44 -31.71 18.60
N SER A 557 24.64 -30.71 18.99
CA SER A 557 24.73 -30.08 20.31
C SER A 557 24.40 -31.08 21.41
N VAL A 558 23.27 -31.79 21.33
CA VAL A 558 22.85 -32.83 22.27
C VAL A 558 23.89 -33.95 22.39
N LYS A 559 24.51 -34.39 21.27
CA LYS A 559 25.64 -35.33 21.29
C LYS A 559 26.90 -34.75 21.96
N LYS A 560 27.24 -33.47 21.72
CA LYS A 560 28.33 -32.79 22.46
C LYS A 560 28.01 -32.59 23.95
N VAL A 561 26.73 -32.56 24.30
CA VAL A 561 26.20 -32.41 25.66
C VAL A 561 26.17 -33.74 26.44
N GLN A 562 26.10 -34.88 25.75
CA GLN A 562 26.13 -36.22 26.36
C GLN A 562 27.46 -36.61 27.03
N VAL A 563 28.53 -35.82 26.86
CA VAL A 563 29.89 -36.19 27.29
C VAL A 563 30.21 -35.79 28.74
N GLU A 564 29.52 -34.81 29.33
CA GLU A 564 29.92 -34.17 30.61
C GLU A 564 28.81 -34.12 31.69
N LEU A 565 27.86 -35.04 31.65
CA LEU A 565 26.86 -35.25 32.71
C LEU A 565 26.67 -36.74 32.98
N SER A 566 26.25 -37.10 34.20
CA SER A 566 25.98 -38.50 34.55
C SER A 566 24.88 -39.08 33.66
N ASN A 567 25.15 -40.26 33.10
CA ASN A 567 24.40 -40.87 31.98
C ASN A 567 22.88 -40.97 32.19
N GLU A 568 22.39 -41.00 33.43
CA GLU A 568 20.97 -41.05 33.76
C GLU A 568 20.30 -39.68 33.64
N THR A 569 20.92 -38.61 34.15
CA THR A 569 20.31 -37.26 34.12
C THR A 569 20.06 -36.79 32.69
N THR A 570 21.02 -37.00 31.78
CA THR A 570 20.90 -36.68 30.36
C THR A 570 19.81 -37.51 29.66
N LYS A 571 19.61 -38.77 30.05
CA LYS A 571 18.50 -39.61 29.55
C LYS A 571 17.14 -39.07 30.00
N ILE A 572 17.01 -38.67 31.27
CA ILE A 572 15.78 -38.09 31.84
C ILE A 572 15.44 -36.74 31.18
N PHE A 573 16.43 -35.88 30.92
CA PHE A 573 16.22 -34.67 30.13
C PHE A 573 15.76 -35.00 28.70
N GLY A 574 16.38 -35.98 28.04
CA GLY A 574 16.01 -36.40 26.68
C GLY A 574 14.59 -36.96 26.56
N SER A 575 14.13 -37.77 27.52
CA SER A 575 12.77 -38.33 27.50
C SER A 575 11.70 -37.26 27.75
N LEU A 576 11.89 -36.35 28.72
CA LEU A 576 10.97 -35.24 28.97
C LEU A 576 10.88 -34.28 27.78
N ILE A 577 11.99 -34.01 27.09
CA ILE A 577 12.02 -33.21 25.84
C ILE A 577 11.17 -33.87 24.74
N LEU A 578 11.28 -35.20 24.58
CA LEU A 578 10.47 -35.94 23.61
C LEU A 578 8.99 -35.98 24.00
N GLU A 579 8.68 -36.18 25.28
CA GLU A 579 7.33 -36.16 25.86
C GLU A 579 6.63 -34.80 25.66
N ILE A 580 7.33 -33.69 25.92
CA ILE A 580 6.80 -32.34 25.68
C ILE A 580 6.49 -32.14 24.20
N ARG A 581 7.39 -32.54 23.30
CA ARG A 581 7.19 -32.40 21.84
C ARG A 581 6.01 -33.23 21.31
N THR A 582 5.79 -34.44 21.83
CA THR A 582 4.62 -35.26 21.40
C THR A 582 3.32 -34.74 22.00
N ARG A 583 3.30 -34.33 23.28
CA ARG A 583 2.09 -33.78 23.93
C ARG A 583 1.66 -32.43 23.35
N LEU A 584 2.61 -31.56 23.00
CA LEU A 584 2.34 -30.28 22.32
C LEU A 584 1.67 -30.50 20.96
N LYS A 585 2.24 -31.38 20.12
CA LYS A 585 1.66 -31.76 18.82
C LYS A 585 0.25 -32.36 18.94
N ASN A 586 0.01 -33.12 20.01
CA ASN A 586 -1.26 -33.81 20.25
C ASN A 586 -2.26 -32.99 21.11
N GLN A 587 -1.97 -31.71 21.36
CA GLN A 587 -2.82 -30.77 22.13
C GLN A 587 -3.28 -31.29 23.51
N GLN A 588 -2.46 -32.10 24.19
CA GLN A 588 -2.84 -32.73 25.46
C GLN A 588 -2.75 -31.74 26.64
N SER A 589 -3.73 -31.77 27.53
CA SER A 589 -3.81 -30.89 28.72
C SER A 589 -2.57 -30.95 29.62
N ASN A 590 -1.97 -32.13 29.75
CA ASN A 590 -0.93 -32.41 30.75
C ASN A 590 0.50 -32.08 30.25
N VAL A 591 0.63 -31.15 29.29
CA VAL A 591 1.93 -30.57 28.88
C VAL A 591 2.59 -29.83 30.04
N ILE A 592 1.79 -29.15 30.87
CA ILE A 592 2.28 -28.29 31.97
C ILE A 592 3.07 -29.11 33.00
N ASP A 593 2.63 -30.34 33.31
CA ASP A 593 3.32 -31.22 34.27
C ASP A 593 4.69 -31.69 33.77
N SER A 594 4.81 -31.95 32.47
CA SER A 594 6.06 -32.34 31.82
C SER A 594 7.05 -31.16 31.83
N ILE A 595 6.55 -29.94 31.59
CA ILE A 595 7.33 -28.70 31.69
C ILE A 595 7.75 -28.39 33.14
N ASP A 596 6.87 -28.58 34.12
CA ASP A 596 7.19 -28.42 35.55
C ASP A 596 8.28 -29.39 36.02
N LYS A 597 8.19 -30.67 35.65
CA LYS A 597 9.26 -31.66 35.89
C LYS A 597 10.58 -31.23 35.26
N LEU A 598 10.56 -30.79 34.00
CA LEU A 598 11.74 -30.32 33.28
C LEU A 598 12.38 -29.08 33.94
N LEU A 599 11.57 -28.08 34.33
CA LEU A 599 12.03 -26.87 35.02
C LEU A 599 12.60 -27.18 36.41
N LYS A 600 11.98 -28.05 37.19
CA LYS A 600 12.51 -28.50 38.48
C LYS A 600 13.87 -29.18 38.34
N LEU A 601 14.03 -30.06 37.35
CA LEU A 601 15.31 -30.73 37.07
C LEU A 601 16.39 -29.75 36.58
N LEU A 602 16.03 -28.75 35.78
CA LEU A 602 16.93 -27.66 35.39
C LEU A 602 17.41 -26.86 36.61
N ILE A 603 16.50 -26.44 37.49
CA ILE A 603 16.84 -25.61 38.67
C ILE A 603 17.70 -26.40 39.65
N LEU A 604 17.34 -27.65 39.96
CA LEU A 604 18.08 -28.52 40.90
C LEU A 604 19.51 -28.81 40.44
N ASN A 605 19.75 -28.88 39.12
CA ASN A 605 21.05 -29.23 38.56
C ASN A 605 21.81 -28.01 38.01
N TYR A 606 21.25 -26.80 38.01
CA TYR A 606 21.83 -25.63 37.31
C TYR A 606 23.30 -25.34 37.68
N ASN A 607 23.65 -25.50 38.96
CA ASN A 607 25.01 -25.30 39.47
C ASN A 607 25.90 -26.57 39.40
N LYS A 608 25.31 -27.75 39.21
CA LYS A 608 26.03 -29.02 38.99
C LYS A 608 26.42 -29.20 37.52
N ILE A 609 25.61 -28.67 36.60
CA ILE A 609 25.86 -28.64 35.17
C ILE A 609 26.96 -27.60 34.89
N LYS A 610 28.23 -28.03 34.91
CA LYS A 610 29.39 -27.18 34.56
C LYS A 610 29.28 -26.55 33.16
N ASN A 611 28.52 -27.16 32.26
CA ASN A 611 28.47 -26.79 30.85
C ASN A 611 27.26 -25.90 30.53
N LYS A 612 27.47 -24.57 30.63
CA LYS A 612 26.46 -23.50 30.44
C LYS A 612 25.58 -23.64 29.18
N LYS A 613 26.16 -24.22 28.11
CA LYS A 613 25.50 -24.49 26.82
C LYS A 613 24.33 -25.47 26.91
N ILE A 614 24.33 -26.37 27.90
CA ILE A 614 23.26 -27.35 28.13
C ILE A 614 21.96 -26.63 28.51
N ASN A 615 22.05 -25.77 29.51
CA ASN A 615 20.93 -24.98 29.99
C ASN A 615 20.41 -24.07 28.86
N GLU A 616 21.31 -23.46 28.09
CA GLU A 616 20.98 -22.59 26.95
C GLU A 616 20.17 -23.30 25.86
N GLU A 617 20.55 -24.52 25.43
CA GLU A 617 19.79 -25.26 24.41
C GLU A 617 18.47 -25.86 24.94
N ILE A 618 18.37 -26.26 26.21
CA ILE A 618 17.09 -26.73 26.79
C ILE A 618 16.10 -25.56 26.95
N ILE A 619 16.57 -24.39 27.40
CA ILE A 619 15.73 -23.18 27.51
C ILE A 619 15.26 -22.73 26.12
N LYS A 620 16.15 -22.75 25.12
CA LYS A 620 15.84 -22.49 23.71
C LYS A 620 14.80 -23.46 23.15
N PHE A 621 14.91 -24.75 23.46
CA PHE A 621 13.90 -25.76 23.10
C PHE A 621 12.52 -25.42 23.69
N ILE A 622 12.43 -25.14 25.00
CA ILE A 622 11.18 -24.76 25.66
C ILE A 622 10.56 -23.53 24.98
N VAL A 623 11.35 -22.48 24.73
CA VAL A 623 10.85 -21.26 24.07
C VAL A 623 10.38 -21.54 22.65
N ILE A 624 11.16 -22.25 21.83
CA ILE A 624 10.84 -22.46 20.40
C ILE A 624 9.61 -23.36 20.22
N GLU A 625 9.53 -24.50 20.92
CA GLU A 625 8.38 -25.41 20.78
C GLU A 625 7.08 -24.75 21.25
N VAL A 626 7.10 -24.07 22.42
CA VAL A 626 5.93 -23.34 22.91
C VAL A 626 5.58 -22.15 22.01
N SER A 627 6.56 -21.46 21.40
CA SER A 627 6.32 -20.37 20.44
C SER A 627 5.68 -20.81 19.12
N ASN A 628 5.84 -22.08 18.74
CA ASN A 628 5.40 -22.63 17.46
C ASN A 628 4.07 -23.41 17.55
N ASN A 629 3.54 -23.67 18.75
CA ASN A 629 2.47 -24.64 18.95
C ASN A 629 1.05 -24.03 18.88
N GLY A 630 0.62 -23.67 17.67
CA GLY A 630 -0.76 -23.31 17.34
C GLY A 630 -1.05 -23.41 15.84
N ASN A 631 -2.31 -23.63 15.48
CA ASN A 631 -2.73 -23.88 14.10
C ASN A 631 -3.50 -22.69 13.50
N GLY A 632 -2.88 -21.95 12.57
CA GLY A 632 -3.54 -21.13 11.53
C GLY A 632 -4.31 -19.89 11.98
N ASN A 633 -4.77 -19.85 13.23
CA ASN A 633 -5.55 -18.79 13.85
C ASN A 633 -4.67 -18.04 14.85
N LYS A 634 -4.15 -16.87 14.46
CA LYS A 634 -3.28 -16.03 15.30
C LYS A 634 -3.84 -15.73 16.70
N LYS A 635 -5.17 -15.61 16.85
CA LYS A 635 -5.84 -15.44 18.15
C LYS A 635 -5.64 -16.63 19.10
N GLU A 636 -5.65 -17.84 18.57
CA GLU A 636 -5.55 -19.08 19.34
C GLU A 636 -4.08 -19.39 19.65
N GLU A 637 -3.18 -19.12 18.69
CA GLU A 637 -1.72 -19.10 18.87
C GLU A 637 -1.25 -18.11 19.96
N GLU A 638 -1.77 -16.89 19.98
CA GLU A 638 -1.40 -15.87 20.98
C GLU A 638 -1.90 -16.25 22.39
N ASN A 639 -3.12 -16.79 22.50
CA ASN A 639 -3.70 -17.24 23.78
C ASN A 639 -3.00 -18.50 24.34
N SER A 640 -2.75 -19.54 23.53
CA SER A 640 -2.11 -20.77 24.00
C SER A 640 -0.69 -20.50 24.51
N PHE A 641 0.07 -19.67 23.78
CA PHE A 641 1.39 -19.21 24.17
C PHE A 641 1.37 -18.48 25.53
N GLN A 642 0.43 -17.55 25.73
CA GLN A 642 0.32 -16.82 27.00
C GLN A 642 -0.03 -17.75 28.17
N ILE A 643 -0.99 -18.65 28.02
CA ILE A 643 -1.43 -19.56 29.09
C ILE A 643 -0.28 -20.48 29.53
N ILE A 644 0.49 -21.03 28.60
CA ILE A 644 1.64 -21.91 28.91
C ILE A 644 2.76 -21.10 29.59
N PHE A 645 3.06 -19.89 29.11
CA PHE A 645 4.09 -19.04 29.75
C PHE A 645 3.68 -18.50 31.13
N GLU A 646 2.42 -18.15 31.37
CA GLU A 646 1.94 -17.79 32.72
C GLU A 646 2.12 -18.97 33.71
N HIS A 647 1.97 -20.23 33.25
CA HIS A 647 2.26 -21.40 34.07
C HIS A 647 3.76 -21.62 34.31
N ILE A 648 4.61 -21.44 33.31
CA ILE A 648 6.09 -21.45 33.47
C ILE A 648 6.52 -20.41 34.51
N LEU A 649 5.97 -19.20 34.43
CA LEU A 649 6.27 -18.11 35.37
C LEU A 649 5.75 -18.42 36.79
N LYS A 650 4.57 -19.04 36.91
CA LYS A 650 4.01 -19.54 38.19
C LYS A 650 4.91 -20.58 38.87
N ILE A 651 5.59 -21.43 38.08
CA ILE A 651 6.57 -22.41 38.59
C ILE A 651 7.85 -21.69 39.03
N LEU A 652 8.43 -20.83 38.18
CA LEU A 652 9.66 -20.08 38.46
C LEU A 652 9.53 -19.12 39.66
N PHE A 653 8.35 -18.54 39.88
CA PHE A 653 8.06 -17.61 40.97
C PHE A 653 7.37 -18.24 42.19
N ARG A 654 7.48 -19.57 42.39
CA ARG A 654 7.04 -20.23 43.64
C ARG A 654 8.00 -19.89 44.79
N ASP A 655 7.49 -19.50 45.95
CA ASP A 655 8.26 -18.87 47.04
C ASP A 655 9.48 -19.67 47.53
N GLN A 656 9.34 -20.99 47.60
CA GLN A 656 10.41 -21.92 48.01
C GLN A 656 11.61 -21.94 47.04
N ILE A 657 11.40 -21.57 45.77
CA ILE A 657 12.45 -21.54 44.72
C ILE A 657 13.18 -20.19 44.74
N LEU A 658 12.44 -19.08 44.81
CA LEU A 658 12.98 -17.72 44.80
C LEU A 658 14.03 -17.48 45.90
N LEU A 659 13.77 -17.96 47.12
CA LEU A 659 14.66 -17.74 48.27
C LEU A 659 15.99 -18.50 48.21
N LYS A 660 16.09 -19.60 47.47
CA LYS A 660 17.32 -20.41 47.36
C LYS A 660 18.03 -20.35 46.00
N SER A 661 17.39 -19.79 44.96
CA SER A 661 17.89 -19.88 43.58
C SER A 661 17.72 -18.60 42.74
N ARG A 662 17.56 -17.42 43.36
CA ARG A 662 17.28 -16.13 42.67
C ARG A 662 18.13 -15.87 41.42
N ASN A 663 19.45 -16.07 41.52
CA ASN A 663 20.40 -15.82 40.42
C ASN A 663 20.22 -16.81 39.25
N ILE A 664 19.81 -18.05 39.54
CA ILE A 664 19.52 -19.10 38.54
C ILE A 664 18.28 -18.71 37.76
N VAL A 665 17.19 -18.37 38.45
CA VAL A 665 15.91 -17.95 37.83
C VAL A 665 16.10 -16.71 36.96
N GLN A 666 16.87 -15.72 37.43
CA GLN A 666 17.25 -14.54 36.64
C GLN A 666 18.01 -14.91 35.35
N SER A 667 18.98 -15.83 35.41
CA SER A 667 19.74 -16.27 34.24
C SER A 667 18.87 -17.01 33.23
N ILE A 668 17.97 -17.89 33.69
CA ILE A 668 16.98 -18.59 32.85
C ILE A 668 16.08 -17.60 32.12
N LEU A 669 15.49 -16.63 32.84
CA LEU A 669 14.60 -15.62 32.27
C LEU A 669 15.31 -14.73 31.25
N LYS A 670 16.58 -14.38 31.47
CA LYS A 670 17.40 -13.62 30.53
C LYS A 670 17.70 -14.40 29.24
N GLN A 671 17.89 -15.72 29.33
CA GLN A 671 18.06 -16.59 28.16
C GLN A 671 16.73 -16.75 27.42
N MET A 672 15.59 -16.93 28.11
CA MET A 672 14.26 -16.97 27.48
C MET A 672 13.95 -15.69 26.70
N PHE A 673 14.25 -14.52 27.28
CA PHE A 673 14.13 -13.21 26.61
C PHE A 673 14.85 -13.18 25.26
N SER A 674 16.08 -13.70 25.19
CA SER A 674 16.91 -13.63 23.99
C SER A 674 16.39 -14.46 22.81
N TYR A 675 15.48 -15.41 23.06
CA TYR A 675 14.85 -16.24 22.03
C TYR A 675 13.44 -15.78 21.66
N GLU A 676 12.64 -15.27 22.61
CA GLU A 676 11.32 -14.70 22.31
C GLU A 676 11.01 -13.48 23.22
N ILE A 677 10.81 -12.33 22.58
CA ILE A 677 10.60 -11.06 23.26
C ILE A 677 9.23 -10.96 23.94
N ARG A 678 8.21 -11.69 23.45
CA ARG A 678 6.88 -11.76 24.08
C ARG A 678 6.96 -12.22 25.54
N VAL A 679 7.91 -13.11 25.87
CA VAL A 679 8.14 -13.62 27.24
C VAL A 679 8.39 -12.48 28.24
N SER A 680 9.04 -11.40 27.81
CA SER A 680 9.33 -10.24 28.67
C SER A 680 8.07 -9.49 29.12
N ILE A 681 7.09 -9.40 28.22
CA ILE A 681 5.81 -8.73 28.43
C ILE A 681 4.90 -9.63 29.28
N ILE A 682 4.81 -10.93 28.97
CA ILE A 682 4.06 -11.88 29.81
C ILE A 682 4.64 -11.91 31.22
N ALA A 683 5.97 -11.94 31.37
CA ALA A 683 6.63 -11.89 32.66
C ALA A 683 6.33 -10.61 33.45
N PHE A 684 6.27 -9.45 32.78
CA PHE A 684 5.87 -8.19 33.40
C PHE A 684 4.40 -8.21 33.83
N VAL A 685 3.48 -8.54 32.91
CA VAL A 685 2.02 -8.65 33.16
C VAL A 685 1.75 -9.61 34.33
N TYR A 686 2.30 -10.82 34.28
CA TYR A 686 2.15 -11.85 35.30
C TYR A 686 2.70 -11.39 36.66
N TYR A 687 3.90 -10.82 36.69
CA TYR A 687 4.53 -10.40 37.95
C TYR A 687 3.79 -9.21 38.58
N MET A 688 3.33 -8.24 37.79
CA MET A 688 2.55 -7.11 38.30
C MET A 688 1.15 -7.53 38.78
N LYS A 689 0.51 -8.50 38.11
CA LYS A 689 -0.78 -9.11 38.49
C LYS A 689 -0.72 -9.90 39.81
N ASN A 690 0.39 -10.60 40.09
CA ASN A 690 0.46 -11.57 41.21
C ASN A 690 1.40 -11.17 42.37
N ARG A 691 2.44 -10.35 42.14
CA ARG A 691 3.47 -9.98 43.15
C ARG A 691 3.49 -8.49 43.49
N GLY A 692 3.18 -7.62 42.52
CA GLY A 692 2.97 -6.18 42.77
C GLY A 692 4.16 -5.40 43.34
N ARG A 693 5.41 -5.88 43.21
CA ARG A 693 6.64 -5.23 43.72
C ARG A 693 7.61 -4.87 42.59
N LEU A 694 7.42 -3.69 42.00
CA LEU A 694 8.16 -3.27 40.80
C LEU A 694 9.70 -3.26 40.96
N THR A 695 10.20 -2.89 42.14
CA THR A 695 11.64 -2.92 42.46
C THR A 695 12.23 -4.33 42.40
N GLU A 696 11.48 -5.34 42.86
CA GLU A 696 11.90 -6.75 42.77
C GLU A 696 11.90 -7.24 41.32
N TYR A 697 10.95 -6.82 40.48
CA TYR A 697 10.99 -7.10 39.04
C TYR A 697 12.25 -6.51 38.40
N PHE A 698 12.55 -5.23 38.60
CA PHE A 698 13.74 -4.61 38.01
C PHE A 698 15.06 -5.26 38.48
N GLN A 699 15.15 -5.66 39.76
CA GLN A 699 16.27 -6.47 40.27
C GLN A 699 16.32 -7.89 39.66
N LEU A 700 15.19 -8.56 39.46
CA LEU A 700 15.13 -9.92 38.89
C LEU A 700 15.44 -9.96 37.39
N PHE A 701 15.14 -8.89 36.66
CA PHE A 701 15.30 -8.83 35.19
C PHE A 701 16.48 -7.96 34.73
N ASN A 702 17.21 -7.30 35.64
CA ASN A 702 18.24 -6.28 35.34
C ASN A 702 17.75 -5.25 34.29
N SER A 703 16.52 -4.77 34.51
CA SER A 703 15.81 -3.86 33.62
C SER A 703 15.41 -2.58 34.35
N ASN A 704 14.98 -1.58 33.59
CA ASN A 704 14.43 -0.32 34.08
C ASN A 704 13.28 0.13 33.15
N ASP A 705 12.61 1.22 33.52
CA ASP A 705 11.47 1.81 32.82
C ASP A 705 11.71 1.95 31.31
N LYS A 706 12.86 2.52 30.92
CA LYS A 706 13.24 2.71 29.51
C LYS A 706 13.43 1.39 28.79
N ILE A 707 14.16 0.45 29.40
CA ILE A 707 14.39 -0.90 28.85
C ILE A 707 13.04 -1.59 28.59
N LEU A 708 12.12 -1.56 29.55
CA LEU A 708 10.78 -2.12 29.41
C LEU A 708 10.00 -1.48 28.24
N VAL A 709 10.02 -0.14 28.10
CA VAL A 709 9.41 0.55 26.95
C VAL A 709 10.04 0.11 25.62
N THR A 710 11.37 -0.06 25.54
CA THR A 710 11.99 -0.61 24.31
C THR A 710 11.60 -2.05 24.02
N HIS A 711 11.20 -2.84 25.03
CA HIS A 711 10.71 -4.20 24.83
C HIS A 711 9.31 -4.21 24.21
N PHE A 712 8.39 -3.37 24.70
CA PHE A 712 7.08 -3.14 24.06
C PHE A 712 7.24 -2.63 22.62
N GLN A 713 8.15 -1.68 22.37
CA GLN A 713 8.45 -1.17 21.02
C GLN A 713 9.01 -2.23 20.07
N LYS A 714 9.99 -3.03 20.51
CA LYS A 714 10.57 -4.11 19.68
C LYS A 714 9.55 -5.24 19.44
N ALA A 715 8.71 -5.54 20.42
CA ALA A 715 7.65 -6.53 20.27
C ALA A 715 6.56 -6.09 19.29
N SER A 716 6.14 -4.80 19.29
CA SER A 716 5.05 -4.32 18.41
C SER A 716 5.38 -4.47 16.92
N GLN A 717 6.66 -4.39 16.54
CA GLN A 717 7.12 -4.57 15.17
C GLN A 717 6.85 -5.96 14.59
N LYS A 718 6.63 -6.97 15.46
CA LYS A 718 6.40 -8.39 15.12
C LYS A 718 5.01 -8.89 15.59
N TYR A 719 4.53 -8.41 16.74
CA TYR A 719 3.30 -8.82 17.42
C TYR A 719 2.47 -7.62 17.92
N PRO A 720 1.99 -6.73 17.03
CA PRO A 720 1.33 -5.48 17.44
C PRO A 720 0.05 -5.70 18.27
N LYS A 721 -0.69 -6.78 17.95
CA LYS A 721 -1.94 -7.10 18.63
C LYS A 721 -1.73 -7.57 20.07
N PHE A 722 -0.97 -8.66 20.26
CA PHE A 722 -0.58 -9.14 21.59
C PHE A 722 -0.02 -8.02 22.48
N VAL A 723 0.77 -7.10 21.89
CA VAL A 723 1.34 -5.94 22.59
C VAL A 723 0.29 -4.91 23.02
N SER A 724 -0.68 -4.58 22.16
CA SER A 724 -1.76 -3.64 22.52
C SER A 724 -2.70 -4.23 23.57
N GLU A 725 -3.10 -5.49 23.44
CA GLU A 725 -3.93 -6.19 24.43
C GLU A 725 -3.21 -6.31 25.79
N SER A 726 -1.92 -6.67 25.80
CA SER A 726 -1.08 -6.71 27.03
C SER A 726 -0.93 -5.33 27.70
N LEU A 727 -0.72 -4.27 26.91
CA LEU A 727 -0.55 -2.92 27.46
C LEU A 727 -1.86 -2.35 28.01
N ILE A 728 -2.99 -2.62 27.34
CA ILE A 728 -4.33 -2.31 27.86
C ILE A 728 -4.57 -3.06 29.18
N GLN A 729 -4.22 -4.35 29.26
CA GLN A 729 -4.34 -5.13 30.49
C GLN A 729 -3.48 -4.58 31.63
N CYS A 730 -2.23 -4.15 31.37
CA CYS A 730 -1.41 -3.46 32.36
C CYS A 730 -2.08 -2.16 32.85
N LEU A 731 -2.60 -1.33 31.95
CA LEU A 731 -3.25 -0.06 32.29
C LEU A 731 -4.52 -0.26 33.14
N GLU A 732 -5.32 -1.30 32.88
CA GLU A 732 -6.53 -1.61 33.68
C GLU A 732 -6.24 -2.09 35.10
N MET A 733 -5.02 -2.57 35.40
CA MET A 733 -4.65 -2.94 36.77
C MET A 733 -4.59 -1.72 37.71
N ASN A 734 -4.40 -0.50 37.18
CA ASN A 734 -4.48 0.80 37.87
C ASN A 734 -3.75 0.88 39.24
N THR A 735 -2.69 0.10 39.46
CA THR A 735 -1.96 0.13 40.73
C THR A 735 -1.04 1.35 40.78
N PRO A 736 -0.74 1.92 41.97
CA PRO A 736 0.16 3.08 42.08
C PRO A 736 1.53 2.88 41.40
N LYS A 737 2.04 1.64 41.38
CA LYS A 737 3.35 1.28 40.83
C LYS A 737 3.34 1.14 39.29
N ILE A 738 2.22 0.71 38.71
CA ILE A 738 2.00 0.75 37.25
C ILE A 738 1.80 2.20 36.81
N ASN A 739 1.08 2.99 37.60
CA ASN A 739 0.82 4.39 37.29
C ASN A 739 2.13 5.22 37.27
N ILE A 740 3.14 4.90 38.10
CA ILE A 740 4.48 5.51 38.01
C ILE A 740 5.16 5.28 36.65
N LEU A 741 4.96 4.10 36.02
CA LEU A 741 5.62 3.75 34.76
C LEU A 741 4.92 4.32 33.52
N PHE A 742 3.60 4.22 33.46
CA PHE A 742 2.84 4.47 32.23
C PHE A 742 2.06 5.80 32.26
N VAL A 743 1.59 6.26 33.43
CA VAL A 743 0.70 7.43 33.53
C VAL A 743 1.52 8.72 33.52
N GLY A 744 1.38 9.51 32.45
CA GLY A 744 2.16 10.71 32.18
C GLY A 744 3.49 10.46 31.47
N ASN A 745 3.78 9.22 31.07
CA ASN A 745 5.01 8.87 30.35
C ASN A 745 4.88 9.21 28.85
N LEU A 746 5.64 10.22 28.40
CA LEU A 746 5.61 10.75 27.03
C LEU A 746 6.06 9.73 25.96
N GLU A 747 6.84 8.72 26.33
CA GLU A 747 7.29 7.66 25.42
C GLU A 747 6.20 6.59 25.27
N VAL A 748 5.54 6.20 26.37
CA VAL A 748 4.39 5.27 26.38
C VAL A 748 3.21 5.83 25.61
N ILE A 749 2.83 7.09 25.87
CA ILE A 749 1.66 7.71 25.22
C ILE A 749 1.91 7.85 23.72
N SER A 750 3.10 8.30 23.33
CA SER A 750 3.54 8.33 21.93
C SER A 750 3.58 6.94 21.29
N PHE A 751 3.99 5.90 22.03
CA PHE A 751 4.00 4.53 21.54
C PHE A 751 2.58 4.00 21.27
N ILE A 752 1.64 4.21 22.19
CA ILE A 752 0.21 3.86 22.03
C ILE A 752 -0.33 4.51 20.75
N ILE A 753 -0.18 5.84 20.63
CA ILE A 753 -0.73 6.64 19.53
C ILE A 753 -0.22 6.17 18.16
N SER A 754 1.07 5.83 18.03
CA SER A 754 1.65 5.39 16.75
C SER A 754 1.35 3.93 16.40
N ASN A 755 1.15 3.04 17.38
CA ASN A 755 1.09 1.59 17.17
C ASN A 755 -0.31 0.97 17.28
N PHE A 756 -1.27 1.66 17.90
CA PHE A 756 -2.63 1.14 18.09
C PHE A 756 -3.50 1.44 16.85
N GLY A 757 -4.40 0.52 16.51
CA GLY A 757 -5.42 0.75 15.48
C GLY A 757 -6.64 1.51 16.02
N PRO A 758 -7.62 1.82 15.15
CA PRO A 758 -8.82 2.56 15.55
C PRO A 758 -9.58 1.83 16.68
N PHE A 759 -9.72 0.52 16.57
CA PHE A 759 -10.44 -0.32 17.53
C PHE A 759 -9.78 -0.34 18.91
N GLU A 760 -8.45 -0.44 18.97
CA GLU A 760 -7.69 -0.41 20.22
C GLU A 760 -7.69 0.98 20.87
N ILE A 761 -7.69 2.05 20.06
CA ILE A 761 -7.89 3.44 20.53
C ILE A 761 -9.31 3.63 21.09
N ASP A 762 -10.35 3.18 20.38
CA ASP A 762 -11.73 3.31 20.84
C ASP A 762 -12.01 2.47 22.11
N GLN A 763 -11.33 1.33 22.28
CA GLN A 763 -11.32 0.60 23.55
C GLN A 763 -10.66 1.42 24.67
N LEU A 764 -9.52 2.07 24.43
CA LEU A 764 -8.89 2.95 25.41
C LEU A 764 -9.78 4.15 25.77
N VAL A 765 -10.38 4.82 24.78
CA VAL A 765 -11.35 5.92 24.98
C VAL A 765 -12.49 5.47 25.89
N LYS A 766 -13.13 4.33 25.59
CA LYS A 766 -14.21 3.78 26.43
C LYS A 766 -13.73 3.42 27.84
N LYS A 767 -12.53 2.85 28.00
CA LYS A 767 -11.95 2.49 29.31
C LYS A 767 -11.52 3.71 30.13
N LEU A 768 -11.13 4.82 29.50
CA LEU A 768 -10.90 6.12 30.13
C LEU A 768 -12.21 6.76 30.61
N GLN A 769 -13.23 6.81 29.75
CA GLN A 769 -14.57 7.32 30.09
C GLN A 769 -15.20 6.52 31.25
N LEU A 770 -15.09 5.19 31.21
CA LEU A 770 -15.51 4.26 32.29
C LEU A 770 -14.56 4.25 33.51
N LYS A 771 -13.55 5.12 33.52
CA LYS A 771 -12.60 5.37 34.62
C LYS A 771 -11.74 4.18 35.08
N ARG A 772 -11.61 3.15 34.23
CA ARG A 772 -10.81 1.94 34.47
C ARG A 772 -9.31 2.17 34.24
N ILE A 773 -8.97 3.09 33.33
CA ILE A 773 -7.60 3.46 32.95
C ILE A 773 -7.35 4.94 33.28
N ARG A 774 -6.08 5.32 33.45
CA ARG A 774 -5.58 6.70 33.25
C ARG A 774 -4.40 6.69 32.29
N LEU A 775 -4.19 7.78 31.57
CA LEU A 775 -3.00 8.06 30.77
C LEU A 775 -2.22 9.29 31.26
N LEU A 776 -2.84 10.24 31.97
CA LEU A 776 -2.15 11.42 32.52
C LEU A 776 -2.26 11.51 34.04
N HIS A 777 -1.23 12.06 34.68
CA HIS A 777 -1.19 12.17 36.14
C HIS A 777 -2.22 13.21 36.63
N SER A 778 -2.78 13.04 37.83
CA SER A 778 -3.77 13.99 38.40
C SER A 778 -3.17 15.40 38.51
N GLY A 779 -2.03 15.53 39.19
CA GLY A 779 -1.19 16.73 39.24
C GLY A 779 -0.20 16.85 38.06
N SER A 780 -0.58 16.47 36.84
CA SER A 780 0.31 16.64 35.67
C SER A 780 0.55 18.12 35.39
N LYS A 781 1.75 18.61 35.73
CA LYS A 781 2.17 19.99 35.49
C LYS A 781 1.93 20.36 34.02
N PHE A 782 1.41 21.57 33.77
CA PHE A 782 1.12 22.14 32.45
C PHE A 782 2.26 21.93 31.43
N SER A 783 3.51 21.97 31.90
CA SER A 783 4.73 21.63 31.15
C SER A 783 4.71 20.26 30.44
N ASN A 784 4.11 19.23 31.03
CA ASN A 784 4.14 17.88 30.49
C ASN A 784 3.12 17.72 29.36
N LEU A 785 1.92 18.28 29.55
CA LEU A 785 0.90 18.32 28.51
C LEU A 785 1.34 19.23 27.34
N LYS A 786 1.97 20.37 27.63
CA LYS A 786 2.61 21.23 26.63
C LYS A 786 3.66 20.48 25.81
N LYS A 787 4.55 19.70 26.45
CA LYS A 787 5.51 18.84 25.75
C LYS A 787 4.86 17.75 24.90
N LEU A 788 3.73 17.19 25.34
CA LEU A 788 2.99 16.16 24.59
C LEU A 788 2.32 16.76 23.34
N ILE A 789 1.64 17.89 23.49
CA ILE A 789 1.02 18.64 22.38
C ILE A 789 2.10 19.10 21.39
N GLN A 790 3.22 19.66 21.86
CA GLN A 790 4.34 20.02 20.98
C GLN A 790 4.89 18.80 20.23
N LYS A 791 5.16 17.68 20.93
CA LYS A 791 5.63 16.44 20.28
C LYS A 791 4.66 15.93 19.22
N SER A 792 3.35 16.07 19.43
CA SER A 792 2.33 15.69 18.44
C SER A 792 2.38 16.60 17.20
N LEU A 793 2.51 17.90 17.38
CA LEU A 793 2.62 18.87 16.28
C LEU A 793 3.91 18.69 15.47
N ASP A 794 5.00 18.26 16.12
CA ASP A 794 6.31 18.09 15.49
C ASP A 794 6.50 16.72 14.80
N ASN A 795 5.80 15.64 15.24
CA ASN A 795 6.11 14.26 14.82
C ASN A 795 4.92 13.40 14.39
N PHE A 796 3.69 13.71 14.81
CA PHE A 796 2.53 12.85 14.55
C PHE A 796 1.86 13.20 13.23
N ASP A 797 1.44 12.19 12.47
CA ASP A 797 0.58 12.39 11.30
C ASP A 797 -0.90 12.61 11.68
N PHE A 798 -1.77 12.82 10.68
CA PHE A 798 -3.18 13.16 10.90
C PHE A 798 -3.95 12.14 11.77
N PHE A 799 -3.67 10.84 11.62
CA PHE A 799 -4.35 9.79 12.40
C PHE A 799 -3.82 9.75 13.83
N GLU A 800 -2.52 9.92 14.00
CA GLU A 800 -1.88 10.01 15.31
C GLU A 800 -2.34 11.26 16.08
N GLN A 801 -2.43 12.42 15.43
CA GLN A 801 -2.98 13.63 16.03
C GLN A 801 -4.47 13.46 16.38
N SER A 802 -5.29 12.93 15.47
CA SER A 802 -6.72 12.69 15.71
C SER A 802 -6.96 11.75 16.91
N ASN A 803 -6.25 10.63 16.96
CA ASN A 803 -6.34 9.69 18.08
C ASN A 803 -5.76 10.25 19.38
N PHE A 804 -4.70 11.07 19.31
CA PHE A 804 -4.18 11.79 20.46
C PHE A 804 -5.24 12.71 21.07
N PHE A 805 -5.92 13.53 20.27
CA PHE A 805 -6.95 14.43 20.78
C PHE A 805 -8.19 13.67 21.29
N LYS A 806 -8.61 12.58 20.63
CA LYS A 806 -9.65 11.65 21.17
C LYS A 806 -9.29 11.12 22.56
N LEU A 807 -8.08 10.56 22.72
CA LEU A 807 -7.61 10.04 24.01
C LEU A 807 -7.48 11.15 25.06
N LEU A 808 -7.03 12.34 24.67
CA LEU A 808 -6.85 13.48 25.56
C LEU A 808 -8.20 13.95 26.14
N VAL A 809 -9.24 14.07 25.31
CA VAL A 809 -10.59 14.46 25.74
C VAL A 809 -11.21 13.39 26.66
N ALA A 810 -10.99 12.10 26.37
CA ALA A 810 -11.42 10.99 27.23
C ALA A 810 -10.69 10.97 28.60
N GLU A 811 -9.40 11.31 28.63
CA GLU A 811 -8.59 11.44 29.85
C GLU A 811 -8.97 12.67 30.69
N PHE A 812 -9.60 13.69 30.09
CA PHE A 812 -10.13 14.83 30.83
C PHE A 812 -11.58 14.63 31.32
N SER A 813 -12.45 13.99 30.55
CA SER A 813 -13.82 13.66 31.01
C SER A 813 -13.80 12.70 32.21
N TYR A 814 -12.78 11.83 32.31
CA TYR A 814 -12.43 11.08 33.53
C TYR A 814 -12.50 11.97 34.79
N ARG A 815 -11.95 13.19 34.70
CA ARG A 815 -11.69 14.10 35.83
C ARG A 815 -12.92 14.92 36.26
N LYS A 816 -14.09 14.70 35.66
CA LYS A 816 -15.27 15.58 35.76
C LYS A 816 -15.01 17.02 35.27
N MET A 817 -13.97 17.25 34.46
CA MET A 817 -13.87 18.52 33.74
C MET A 817 -14.94 18.56 32.65
N ASP A 818 -15.77 19.58 32.66
CA ASP A 818 -16.61 19.97 31.53
C ASP A 818 -15.71 20.10 30.28
N ILE A 819 -16.15 19.51 29.17
CA ILE A 819 -15.48 19.54 27.85
C ILE A 819 -15.15 20.97 27.41
N LYS A 820 -15.95 21.96 27.82
CA LYS A 820 -15.68 23.39 27.68
C LYS A 820 -14.34 23.80 28.30
N ASN A 821 -14.11 23.44 29.56
CA ASN A 821 -12.87 23.72 30.28
C ASN A 821 -11.67 22.95 29.70
N VAL A 822 -11.92 21.79 29.09
CA VAL A 822 -10.89 21.01 28.38
C VAL A 822 -10.41 21.74 27.13
N VAL A 823 -11.33 22.23 26.30
CA VAL A 823 -10.97 22.96 25.08
C VAL A 823 -10.33 24.31 25.39
N HIS A 824 -10.78 25.03 26.43
CA HIS A 824 -10.07 26.19 26.97
C HIS A 824 -8.60 25.87 27.31
N LEU A 825 -8.35 24.81 28.08
CA LEU A 825 -7.00 24.40 28.46
C LEU A 825 -6.14 24.01 27.25
N ILE A 826 -6.70 23.28 26.29
CA ILE A 826 -6.00 22.90 25.05
C ILE A 826 -5.62 24.15 24.24
N LEU A 827 -6.55 25.09 24.03
CA LEU A 827 -6.30 26.32 23.28
C LEU A 827 -5.26 27.22 23.99
N ILE A 828 -5.31 27.37 25.32
CA ILE A 828 -4.28 28.12 26.08
C ILE A 828 -2.89 27.48 25.89
N ILE A 829 -2.80 26.14 25.91
CA ILE A 829 -1.53 25.44 25.67
C ILE A 829 -1.03 25.68 24.24
N LEU A 830 -1.92 25.54 23.24
CA LEU A 830 -1.60 25.77 21.83
C LEU A 830 -1.13 27.21 21.56
N GLN A 831 -1.77 28.21 22.16
CA GLN A 831 -1.35 29.61 22.08
C GLN A 831 0.07 29.82 22.62
N SER A 832 0.50 28.99 23.57
CA SER A 832 1.84 29.00 24.15
C SER A 832 2.89 28.18 23.37
N VAL A 833 2.49 27.42 22.34
CA VAL A 833 3.34 26.54 21.52
C VAL A 833 3.45 27.05 20.08
N ILE A 834 2.32 27.39 19.47
CA ILE A 834 2.19 27.83 18.08
C ILE A 834 2.25 29.36 18.05
N LYS A 835 3.17 29.94 17.28
CA LYS A 835 3.15 31.39 17.01
C LYS A 835 1.90 31.73 16.19
N PRO A 836 1.15 32.82 16.47
CA PRO A 836 -0.15 33.09 15.82
C PRO A 836 -0.13 32.94 14.29
N ASN A 837 0.88 33.52 13.63
CA ASN A 837 1.01 33.50 12.17
C ASN A 837 1.46 32.13 11.59
N GLN A 838 1.56 31.06 12.39
CA GLN A 838 2.02 29.73 11.96
C GLN A 838 0.93 28.65 12.02
N PHE A 839 -0.30 28.97 12.44
CA PHE A 839 -1.36 27.97 12.60
C PHE A 839 -1.73 27.24 11.28
N HIS A 840 -1.61 27.92 10.13
CA HIS A 840 -1.79 27.36 8.79
C HIS A 840 -0.87 26.17 8.44
N LYS A 841 0.15 25.88 9.27
CA LYS A 841 1.02 24.70 9.12
C LYS A 841 0.40 23.44 9.75
N TYR A 842 -0.65 23.59 10.55
CA TYR A 842 -1.26 22.55 11.37
C TYR A 842 -2.72 22.30 10.99
N ASN A 843 -3.02 22.20 9.68
CA ASN A 843 -4.37 21.90 9.16
C ASN A 843 -4.99 20.64 9.79
N GLN A 844 -4.16 19.68 10.20
CA GLN A 844 -4.55 18.44 10.89
C GLN A 844 -5.17 18.71 12.28
N LEU A 845 -4.57 19.61 13.05
CA LEU A 845 -5.09 20.14 14.31
C LEU A 845 -6.40 20.92 14.09
N SER A 846 -6.44 21.73 13.03
CA SER A 846 -7.59 22.56 12.62
C SER A 846 -8.91 21.76 12.63
N ASN A 847 -8.94 20.60 11.98
CA ASN A 847 -10.14 19.75 11.90
C ASN A 847 -10.50 19.11 13.25
N CYS A 848 -9.52 18.70 14.05
CA CYS A 848 -9.74 18.10 15.36
C CYS A 848 -10.35 19.11 16.34
N LEU A 849 -9.81 20.33 16.38
CA LEU A 849 -10.38 21.42 17.18
C LEU A 849 -11.74 21.86 16.67
N THR A 850 -11.93 21.95 15.35
CA THR A 850 -13.23 22.30 14.75
C THR A 850 -14.33 21.40 15.29
N ASN A 851 -14.13 20.08 15.29
CA ASN A 851 -15.14 19.14 15.75
C ASN A 851 -15.38 19.22 17.27
N LEU A 852 -14.33 19.38 18.09
CA LEU A 852 -14.50 19.59 19.54
C LEU A 852 -15.21 20.91 19.87
N LEU A 853 -15.02 21.96 19.07
CA LEU A 853 -15.70 23.24 19.25
C LEU A 853 -17.19 23.15 18.89
N LYS A 854 -17.57 22.35 17.87
CA LYS A 854 -18.98 22.10 17.51
C LYS A 854 -19.80 21.49 18.66
N GLU A 855 -19.17 20.70 19.54
CA GLU A 855 -19.83 20.04 20.68
C GLU A 855 -20.07 20.97 21.89
N ILE A 856 -19.63 22.24 21.84
CA ILE A 856 -19.53 23.14 23.01
C ILE A 856 -20.31 24.44 22.77
N GLU A 857 -20.99 24.95 23.81
CA GLU A 857 -21.58 26.28 23.74
C GLU A 857 -20.54 27.42 23.84
N PRO A 858 -20.59 28.44 22.94
CA PRO A 858 -19.68 29.57 22.97
C PRO A 858 -19.76 30.38 24.28
N ASP A 859 -18.63 30.97 24.67
CA ASP A 859 -18.53 31.94 25.75
C ASP A 859 -17.56 33.09 25.38
N PRO A 860 -17.58 34.24 26.09
CA PRO A 860 -16.76 35.40 25.75
C PRO A 860 -15.25 35.14 25.77
N ALA A 861 -14.75 34.32 26.70
CA ALA A 861 -13.34 34.01 26.80
C ALA A 861 -12.90 33.02 25.70
N LEU A 862 -13.76 32.07 25.33
CA LEU A 862 -13.50 31.09 24.27
C LEU A 862 -13.43 31.77 22.91
N ILE A 863 -14.35 32.70 22.63
CA ILE A 863 -14.33 33.52 21.42
C ILE A 863 -13.09 34.42 21.39
N LEU A 864 -12.77 35.10 22.50
CA LEU A 864 -11.57 35.94 22.61
C LEU A 864 -10.29 35.14 22.35
N LEU A 865 -10.20 33.92 22.89
CA LEU A 865 -9.07 33.01 22.73
C LEU A 865 -8.93 32.49 21.28
N LEU A 866 -10.03 32.11 20.63
CA LEU A 866 -10.05 31.73 19.22
C LEU A 866 -9.57 32.88 18.31
N LEU A 867 -10.03 34.11 18.58
CA LEU A 867 -9.58 35.31 17.87
C LEU A 867 -8.08 35.61 18.05
N THR A 868 -7.37 34.97 19.00
CA THR A 868 -5.89 35.10 19.08
C THR A 868 -5.16 34.30 18.00
N PHE A 869 -5.78 33.26 17.43
CA PHE A 869 -5.19 32.40 16.38
C PHE A 869 -5.39 32.94 14.96
N SER A 870 -6.46 33.70 14.72
CA SER A 870 -6.69 34.36 13.42
C SER A 870 -5.54 35.33 13.08
N PRO A 871 -5.09 35.45 11.81
CA PRO A 871 -4.01 36.36 11.44
C PRO A 871 -4.41 37.84 11.61
N ALA A 872 -3.42 38.71 11.87
CA ALA A 872 -3.61 40.16 11.86
C ALA A 872 -3.34 40.73 10.45
N SER A 873 -4.34 40.70 9.58
CA SER A 873 -4.27 41.27 8.23
C SER A 873 -4.85 42.69 8.18
N SER A 874 -3.98 43.68 8.01
CA SER A 874 -4.31 45.09 7.71
C SER A 874 -4.27 45.41 6.22
N ASN A 875 -4.06 44.41 5.35
CA ASN A 875 -3.74 44.60 3.94
C ASN A 875 -4.82 44.00 3.04
N SER A 876 -5.24 44.76 2.03
CA SER A 876 -6.49 44.61 1.27
C SER A 876 -6.46 43.57 0.13
N ASN A 877 -5.72 42.47 0.28
CA ASN A 877 -5.63 41.40 -0.75
C ASN A 877 -6.51 40.20 -0.34
N MET A 878 -7.82 40.38 -0.41
CA MET A 878 -8.86 39.45 0.10
C MET A 878 -9.25 38.31 -0.86
N GLU A 879 -8.27 37.63 -1.48
CA GLU A 879 -8.53 36.50 -2.39
C GLU A 879 -7.75 35.20 -2.08
N MET A 880 -6.97 35.16 -0.98
CA MET A 880 -6.14 33.97 -0.66
C MET A 880 -6.18 33.49 0.80
N TYR A 881 -7.17 33.91 1.57
CA TYR A 881 -7.49 33.36 2.89
C TYR A 881 -8.83 32.62 2.84
N ASN A 882 -8.77 31.41 2.27
CA ASN A 882 -9.90 30.54 1.98
C ASN A 882 -10.72 30.15 3.23
N GLU A 883 -11.89 29.56 2.98
CA GLU A 883 -12.92 29.06 3.91
C GLU A 883 -12.46 27.91 4.84
N THR A 884 -11.14 27.75 5.02
CA THR A 884 -10.48 26.62 5.69
C THR A 884 -9.89 26.95 7.08
N ASP A 885 -10.06 28.18 7.57
CA ASP A 885 -9.67 28.57 8.94
C ASP A 885 -10.69 28.04 9.95
N PHE A 886 -10.26 27.19 10.90
CA PHE A 886 -11.12 26.65 11.95
C PHE A 886 -11.77 27.74 12.81
N VAL A 887 -11.12 28.91 12.98
CA VAL A 887 -11.71 30.04 13.71
C VAL A 887 -12.99 30.47 13.03
N ASN A 888 -12.97 30.65 11.71
CA ASN A 888 -14.15 31.02 10.94
C ASN A 888 -15.18 29.88 10.90
N ILE A 889 -14.76 28.63 10.67
CA ILE A 889 -15.68 27.48 10.59
C ILE A 889 -16.43 27.25 11.91
N SER A 890 -15.73 27.29 13.05
CA SER A 890 -16.37 27.12 14.37
C SER A 890 -17.27 28.29 14.75
N LEU A 891 -16.87 29.54 14.47
CA LEU A 891 -17.71 30.71 14.73
C LEU A 891 -18.97 30.71 13.84
N LEU A 892 -18.85 30.36 12.55
CA LEU A 892 -20.00 30.21 11.63
C LEU A 892 -20.95 29.08 12.06
N HIS A 893 -20.41 27.95 12.53
CA HIS A 893 -21.21 26.84 13.04
C HIS A 893 -22.04 27.24 14.26
N TRP A 894 -21.42 27.86 15.27
CA TRP A 894 -22.15 28.36 16.43
C TRP A 894 -23.14 29.45 16.07
N PHE A 895 -22.82 30.32 15.09
CA PHE A 895 -23.73 31.35 14.61
C PHE A 895 -25.00 30.74 13.98
N LYS A 896 -24.84 29.68 13.17
CA LYS A 896 -25.94 28.91 12.59
C LYS A 896 -26.84 28.22 13.64
N ILE A 897 -26.29 27.88 14.82
CA ILE A 897 -27.04 27.25 15.92
C ILE A 897 -27.72 28.30 16.83
N ASN A 898 -27.02 29.37 17.23
CA ASN A 898 -27.55 30.34 18.20
C ASN A 898 -27.00 31.78 17.99
N GLN A 899 -27.41 32.39 16.88
CA GLN A 899 -27.12 33.79 16.54
C GLN A 899 -27.35 34.77 17.72
N LYS A 900 -28.50 34.69 18.41
CA LYS A 900 -28.86 35.64 19.50
C LYS A 900 -27.86 35.61 20.66
N LYS A 901 -27.33 34.42 20.99
CA LYS A 901 -26.32 34.22 22.04
C LYS A 901 -24.94 34.72 21.63
N ILE A 902 -24.55 34.55 20.37
CA ILE A 902 -23.30 35.14 19.85
C ILE A 902 -23.37 36.66 19.77
N ASP A 903 -24.47 37.22 19.29
CA ASP A 903 -24.58 38.67 19.08
C ASP A 903 -24.57 39.44 20.42
N SER A 904 -25.15 38.88 21.48
CA SER A 904 -25.02 39.41 22.85
C SER A 904 -23.62 39.23 23.46
N ILE A 905 -22.92 38.12 23.18
CA ILE A 905 -21.52 37.95 23.61
C ILE A 905 -20.60 38.96 22.91
N ILE A 906 -20.78 39.22 21.61
CA ILE A 906 -19.99 40.20 20.86
C ILE A 906 -20.22 41.62 21.41
N LEU A 907 -21.47 42.00 21.65
CA LEU A 907 -21.82 43.30 22.23
C LEU A 907 -21.16 43.50 23.62
N ASN A 908 -21.17 42.46 24.46
CA ASN A 908 -20.50 42.49 25.76
C ASN A 908 -18.96 42.56 25.63
N LEU A 909 -18.36 41.88 24.66
CA LEU A 909 -16.92 41.96 24.39
C LEU A 909 -16.47 43.35 23.88
N GLN A 910 -17.28 44.02 23.06
CA GLN A 910 -17.02 45.40 22.60
C GLN A 910 -17.07 46.42 23.75
N ASN A 911 -17.97 46.21 24.71
CA ASN A 911 -18.21 47.13 25.82
C ASN A 911 -17.23 46.95 26.99
N ASN A 912 -16.65 45.76 27.19
CA ASN A 912 -15.80 45.41 28.33
C ASN A 912 -14.57 46.35 28.52
N GLN A 913 -14.47 46.96 29.70
CA GLN A 913 -13.42 47.92 30.06
C GLN A 913 -12.07 47.31 30.44
N GLU A 914 -12.00 46.04 30.82
CA GLU A 914 -10.73 45.35 31.11
C GLU A 914 -10.01 44.96 29.82
N ILE A 915 -10.76 44.52 28.81
CA ILE A 915 -10.21 44.18 27.49
C ILE A 915 -9.56 45.42 26.85
N LYS A 916 -10.14 46.61 27.07
CA LYS A 916 -9.59 47.94 26.70
C LYS A 916 -8.24 48.29 27.35
N LYS A 917 -7.86 47.63 28.46
CA LYS A 917 -6.55 47.84 29.15
C LYS A 917 -5.45 46.90 28.67
N ASN A 918 -5.74 45.94 27.80
CA ASN A 918 -4.77 44.96 27.31
C ASN A 918 -3.86 45.58 26.22
N LYS A 919 -2.53 45.37 26.29
CA LYS A 919 -1.59 45.87 25.26
C LYS A 919 -1.89 45.38 23.83
N ASN A 920 -2.61 44.27 23.68
CA ASN A 920 -3.04 43.75 22.38
C ASN A 920 -4.46 44.20 21.95
N TYR A 921 -5.09 45.13 22.67
CA TYR A 921 -6.50 45.51 22.48
C TYR A 921 -6.85 45.87 21.03
N LEU A 922 -6.11 46.80 20.42
CA LEU A 922 -6.34 47.25 19.04
C LEU A 922 -6.29 46.09 18.02
N ASN A 923 -5.42 45.11 18.24
CA ASN A 923 -5.27 43.95 17.36
C ASN A 923 -6.44 42.96 17.53
N LEU A 924 -6.90 42.74 18.76
CA LEU A 924 -8.12 41.96 19.05
C LEU A 924 -9.38 42.64 18.49
N GLN A 925 -9.48 43.97 18.62
CA GLN A 925 -10.61 44.75 18.11
C GLN A 925 -10.68 44.73 16.58
N ASN A 926 -9.54 44.84 15.89
CA ASN A 926 -9.48 44.70 14.43
C ASN A 926 -9.97 43.32 13.96
N ARG A 927 -9.54 42.23 14.62
CA ARG A 927 -9.99 40.86 14.29
C ARG A 927 -11.47 40.63 14.57
N LEU A 928 -12.00 41.21 15.65
CA LEU A 928 -13.43 41.20 15.94
C LEU A 928 -14.23 41.91 14.84
N ASN A 929 -13.73 43.04 14.33
CA ASN A 929 -14.34 43.77 13.23
C ASN A 929 -14.28 42.96 11.91
N SER A 930 -13.16 42.28 11.61
CA SER A 930 -13.07 41.34 10.47
C SER A 930 -14.10 40.23 10.56
N PHE A 931 -14.34 39.65 11.75
CA PHE A 931 -15.38 38.64 11.93
C PHE A 931 -16.79 39.21 11.68
N ILE A 932 -17.07 40.44 12.12
CA ILE A 932 -18.35 41.13 11.84
C ILE A 932 -18.54 41.37 10.34
N GLN A 933 -17.46 41.68 9.60
CA GLN A 933 -17.51 41.77 8.13
C GLN A 933 -17.82 40.41 7.48
N ILE A 934 -17.15 39.32 7.89
CA ILE A 934 -17.40 37.96 7.39
C ILE A 934 -18.84 37.51 7.66
N LYS A 935 -19.38 37.82 8.84
CA LYS A 935 -20.82 37.64 9.16
C LYS A 935 -21.70 38.39 8.16
N SER A 936 -21.37 39.65 7.85
CA SER A 936 -22.17 40.50 6.96
C SER A 936 -22.17 40.05 5.49
N SER A 937 -21.13 39.35 5.03
CA SER A 937 -21.11 38.72 3.70
C SER A 937 -21.81 37.36 3.69
N PHE A 938 -21.64 36.54 4.74
CA PHE A 938 -22.30 35.23 4.81
C PHE A 938 -23.83 35.36 4.87
N VAL A 939 -24.34 36.35 5.61
CA VAL A 939 -25.79 36.67 5.71
C VAL A 939 -26.35 37.33 4.43
N LYS A 940 -25.52 37.64 3.44
CA LYS A 940 -25.96 38.12 2.10
C LYS A 940 -25.99 37.02 1.03
N ASN A 941 -25.39 35.86 1.31
CA ASN A 941 -25.29 34.73 0.37
C ASN A 941 -26.24 33.58 0.74
N PHE A 942 -27.22 33.84 1.63
CA PHE A 942 -28.18 32.89 2.19
C PHE A 942 -29.56 33.54 2.30
#